data_AF-A0A146KZA5-F1
#
_entry.id   AF-A0A146KZA5-F1
#
_cell.length_a   1.000
_cell.length_b   1.000
_cell.length_c   1.000
_cell.angle_alpha   90.00
_cell.angle_beta   90.00
_cell.angle_gamma   90.00
#
_symmetry.space_group_name_H-M   'P 1'
#
loop_
_entity.id
_entity.type
_entity.pdbx_description
1 polymer ?
#
loop_
_entity_poly.entity_id
_entity_poly.type
_entity_poly.pdbx_seq_one_letter_code
_entity_poly.pdbx_strand_id
1 'polypeptide(L)'
;MYQVINIINFECEANDFIEESISAESPKQMKQPEMVMLSRCRFLLNQALDADEKGDTKNALVLYKEAMTATLQAMNELKHKPAFQAKLDNIMKEAVARVDHLKMKEKNFLTQKGAQFVTPKNAFNIPHEEHEIVNDTNLKLSGKATLTEKEKKVILITSKINNLEFVPFMTVDYSEKFDYRPQRFTDRDGFLRLSPKQQENFHKWARPDELCDTPKMVAGTFIDCFSIKQTVISDCSFVASLSVAALYEKRFGRRLISNIIFPRKKNKEPYYNPSGKYMIKFHLNGIKRKVIIDDFLPVDKKGELLSSFSVRKGELWISLIEKAYMKVMGGYDFPGSNSNIDLHALTGWIPERIVLKPRGEPRKDADELFRMIMQRMKNGDALMTAATPDMDEVESKRAGLVALHAYAILDVRVAQKERLIQLKNPWSNVRWRGNYSELDVNHWTKQLCQELDYDPKNAAFYDNGVFWIDYKSLLHFFDIIYINWNPNMFTYTYTIHEEWSAGVGPAKDSFTVGENPQYRLKMSSDVKTGAAWVLLTRHITDIEDFKYNKEYITMLIYANKGKRVYYPYEPEPVIDGARINSPHYLAKINLAEVKGRDFTLVISQYEKTTTIYYSLRVYATSPFTLTPIIDPYKYIEKVIDGEWKGLTAGGCRNFPASYDNNPDYHLTLKGPGSICIELRAPPIPKIGFDVVPLNPEGPQQLLHSGDYRAGFVVLEVDNLPEGSYSIRPTTFKPKEESRFLLTVKSTVPLTLKMNPKPAQT
;
A
#
# COMPACT_ATOMS: atom_id res chain seq x y z
N MET A 1 -18.53 9.99 -9.19
CA MET A 1 -18.04 8.91 -8.29
C MET A 1 -18.93 8.74 -7.05
N TYR A 2 -19.44 9.80 -6.41
CA TYR A 2 -20.48 9.72 -5.37
C TYR A 2 -21.92 9.50 -5.91
N GLN A 3 -22.24 9.96 -7.13
CA GLN A 3 -23.60 9.83 -7.69
C GLN A 3 -24.01 8.42 -8.12
N VAL A 4 -23.07 7.51 -8.38
CA VAL A 4 -23.41 6.11 -8.74
C VAL A 4 -23.49 5.20 -7.51
N ILE A 5 -22.88 5.62 -6.40
CA ILE A 5 -22.83 4.83 -5.16
C ILE A 5 -23.98 5.20 -4.20
N ASN A 6 -24.48 6.44 -4.24
CA ASN A 6 -25.59 6.86 -3.36
C ASN A 6 -27.00 6.63 -3.94
N ILE A 7 -27.15 6.25 -5.21
CA ILE A 7 -28.49 6.02 -5.82
C ILE A 7 -29.02 4.60 -5.55
N ILE A 8 -28.18 3.65 -5.11
CA ILE A 8 -28.60 2.27 -4.83
C ILE A 8 -28.86 2.01 -3.34
N ASN A 9 -28.37 2.86 -2.43
CA ASN A 9 -28.49 2.67 -0.97
C ASN A 9 -29.57 3.52 -0.28
N PHE A 10 -30.44 4.22 -1.03
CA PHE A 10 -31.50 5.07 -0.44
C PHE A 10 -32.93 4.61 -0.74
N GLU A 11 -33.14 3.51 -1.48
CA GLU A 11 -34.46 3.00 -1.84
C GLU A 11 -34.81 1.61 -1.26
N CYS A 12 -34.05 1.09 -0.28
CA CYS A 12 -34.33 -0.24 0.31
C CYS A 12 -34.44 -0.30 1.85
N GLU A 13 -34.41 0.81 2.58
CA GLU A 13 -34.49 0.79 4.06
C GLU A 13 -35.68 1.61 4.61
N ALA A 14 -36.85 1.47 3.98
CA ALA A 14 -38.10 1.96 4.53
C ALA A 14 -39.22 0.94 4.26
N ASN A 15 -39.20 -0.17 4.98
CA ASN A 15 -40.36 -0.91 5.52
C ASN A 15 -39.89 -2.24 6.14
N ASP A 16 -40.57 -2.64 7.22
CA ASP A 16 -40.46 -3.93 7.94
C ASP A 16 -39.31 -3.97 8.99
N PHE A 17 -39.49 -4.12 10.30
CA PHE A 17 -40.54 -4.72 11.14
C PHE A 17 -40.65 -3.99 12.50
N ILE A 18 -41.89 -3.89 13.00
CA ILE A 18 -42.31 -3.48 14.35
C ILE A 18 -42.80 -4.74 15.09
N GLU A 19 -42.69 -4.75 16.43
CA GLU A 19 -43.13 -5.76 17.44
C GLU A 19 -42.18 -6.99 17.62
N GLU A 20 -41.75 -7.43 18.82
CA GLU A 20 -42.43 -7.59 20.12
C GLU A 20 -41.51 -7.49 21.38
N SER A 21 -42.10 -6.96 22.48
CA SER A 21 -41.95 -7.26 23.93
C SER A 21 -40.56 -7.17 24.62
N ILE A 22 -40.27 -6.24 25.56
CA ILE A 22 -40.80 -5.94 26.92
C ILE A 22 -40.42 -6.97 28.02
N SER A 23 -39.43 -6.66 28.87
CA SER A 23 -39.57 -6.35 30.32
C SER A 23 -38.30 -6.59 31.17
N ALA A 24 -38.15 -5.73 32.20
CA ALA A 24 -37.52 -5.91 33.52
C ALA A 24 -36.45 -4.83 33.89
N GLU A 25 -36.87 -3.87 34.72
CA GLU A 25 -36.06 -2.81 35.36
C GLU A 25 -35.34 -3.28 36.64
N SER A 26 -34.26 -2.58 37.04
CA SER A 26 -34.14 -1.81 38.33
C SER A 26 -32.73 -1.14 38.45
N PRO A 27 -32.44 -0.18 39.36
CA PRO A 27 -32.08 1.20 38.97
C PRO A 27 -30.73 1.73 39.53
N LYS A 28 -30.09 2.69 38.84
CA LYS A 28 -29.07 3.59 39.43
C LYS A 28 -29.29 5.04 38.98
N GLN A 29 -29.49 5.92 39.96
CA GLN A 29 -29.73 7.38 39.92
C GLN A 29 -29.44 8.10 38.57
N MET A 30 -30.50 8.34 37.79
CA MET A 30 -30.48 9.27 36.66
C MET A 30 -30.57 10.72 37.13
N LYS A 31 -29.79 11.62 36.51
CA LYS A 31 -29.99 13.07 36.66
C LYS A 31 -31.42 13.43 36.23
N GLN A 32 -32.10 14.25 37.03
CA GLN A 32 -33.49 14.66 36.80
C GLN A 32 -33.69 15.14 35.35
N PRO A 33 -34.68 14.61 34.60
CA PRO A 33 -34.91 14.92 33.17
C PRO A 33 -34.98 16.42 32.84
N GLU A 34 -35.48 17.22 33.78
CA GLU A 34 -35.65 18.66 33.66
C GLU A 34 -34.31 19.41 33.62
N MET A 35 -33.31 18.91 34.35
CA MET A 35 -31.95 19.45 34.30
C MET A 35 -31.28 19.14 32.96
N VAL A 36 -31.58 17.99 32.37
CA VAL A 36 -31.08 17.61 31.03
C VAL A 36 -31.64 18.55 29.97
N MET A 37 -32.95 18.86 30.03
CA MET A 37 -33.60 19.81 29.11
C MET A 37 -33.03 21.23 29.23
N LEU A 38 -32.84 21.72 30.46
CA LEU A 38 -32.24 23.04 30.69
C LEU A 38 -30.79 23.09 30.19
N SER A 39 -29.99 22.06 30.45
CA SER A 39 -28.61 21.96 29.94
C SER A 39 -28.56 21.91 28.41
N ARG A 40 -29.50 21.23 27.75
CA ARG A 40 -29.62 21.20 26.28
C ARG A 40 -29.90 22.59 25.71
N CYS A 41 -30.84 23.35 26.28
CA CYS A 41 -31.15 24.71 25.83
C CYS A 41 -29.94 25.64 25.98
N ARG A 42 -29.23 25.55 27.13
CA ARG A 42 -28.02 26.33 27.39
C ARG A 42 -26.88 25.99 26.41
N PHE A 43 -26.72 24.71 26.11
CA PHE A 43 -25.69 24.23 25.18
C PHE A 43 -25.91 24.74 23.76
N LEU A 44 -27.15 24.68 23.26
CA LEU A 44 -27.49 25.20 21.93
C LEU A 44 -27.31 26.71 21.83
N LEU A 45 -27.69 27.45 22.89
CA LEU A 45 -27.43 28.90 22.95
C LEU A 45 -25.93 29.21 22.90
N ASN A 46 -25.11 28.47 23.65
CA ASN A 46 -23.65 28.66 23.65
C ASN A 46 -23.04 28.36 22.28
N GLN A 47 -23.52 27.34 21.55
CA GLN A 47 -23.05 27.09 20.18
C GLN A 47 -23.39 28.24 19.22
N ALA A 48 -24.58 28.83 19.37
CA ALA A 48 -24.99 29.97 18.58
C ALA A 48 -24.14 31.22 18.88
N LEU A 49 -23.86 31.49 20.16
CA LEU A 49 -22.96 32.56 20.60
C LEU A 49 -21.53 32.36 20.06
N ASP A 50 -21.03 31.13 20.09
CA ASP A 50 -19.72 30.76 19.56
C ASP A 50 -19.57 31.02 18.04
N ALA A 51 -20.65 30.80 17.28
CA ALA A 51 -20.67 31.08 15.84
C ALA A 51 -20.79 32.58 15.56
N ASP A 52 -21.58 33.29 16.36
CA ASP A 52 -21.77 34.73 16.33
C ASP A 52 -20.46 35.48 16.61
N GLU A 53 -19.71 35.10 17.66
CA GLU A 53 -18.40 35.68 18.00
C GLU A 53 -17.33 35.45 16.91
N LYS A 54 -17.44 34.34 16.17
CA LYS A 54 -16.54 34.01 15.04
C LYS A 54 -16.91 34.73 13.74
N GLY A 55 -17.98 35.53 13.74
CA GLY A 55 -18.43 36.31 12.58
C GLY A 55 -19.14 35.50 11.49
N ASP A 56 -19.51 34.25 11.77
CA ASP A 56 -20.27 33.39 10.84
C ASP A 56 -21.78 33.65 10.99
N THR A 57 -22.23 34.81 10.50
CA THR A 57 -23.60 35.32 10.70
C THR A 57 -24.67 34.35 10.19
N LYS A 58 -24.43 33.64 9.08
CA LYS A 58 -25.43 32.73 8.49
C LYS A 58 -25.64 31.49 9.36
N ASN A 59 -24.55 30.87 9.82
CA ASN A 59 -24.63 29.71 10.69
C ASN A 59 -25.14 30.08 12.09
N ALA A 60 -24.71 31.24 12.62
CA ALA A 60 -25.19 31.75 13.90
C ALA A 60 -26.72 31.92 13.92
N LEU A 61 -27.33 32.48 12.86
CA LEU A 61 -28.79 32.63 12.77
C LEU A 61 -29.55 31.29 12.75
N VAL A 62 -28.99 30.26 12.10
CA VAL A 62 -29.57 28.90 12.10
C VAL A 62 -29.52 28.31 13.52
N LEU A 63 -28.36 28.38 14.17
CA LEU A 63 -28.16 27.85 15.52
C LEU A 63 -29.00 28.59 16.57
N TYR A 64 -29.15 29.92 16.47
CA TYR A 64 -30.06 30.66 17.36
C TYR A 64 -31.51 30.22 17.18
N LYS A 65 -31.96 29.95 15.95
CA LYS A 65 -33.32 29.43 15.69
C LYS A 65 -33.53 28.05 16.33
N GLU A 66 -32.53 27.17 16.25
CA GLU A 66 -32.56 25.87 16.91
C GLU A 66 -32.58 26.00 18.44
N ALA A 67 -31.76 26.89 19.00
CA ALA A 67 -31.75 27.18 20.44
C ALA A 67 -33.10 27.73 20.93
N MET A 68 -33.71 28.66 20.20
CA MET A 68 -35.04 29.21 20.51
C MET A 68 -36.13 28.14 20.42
N THR A 69 -36.08 27.28 19.40
CA THR A 69 -37.07 26.21 19.21
C THR A 69 -37.00 25.20 20.36
N ALA A 70 -35.79 24.76 20.72
CA ALA A 70 -35.57 23.86 21.86
C ALA A 70 -35.99 24.50 23.20
N THR A 71 -35.72 25.79 23.37
CA THR A 71 -36.11 26.53 24.58
C THR A 71 -37.64 26.66 24.70
N LEU A 72 -38.33 26.92 23.59
CA LEU A 72 -39.80 26.98 23.56
C LEU A 72 -40.45 25.62 23.85
N GLN A 73 -39.89 24.54 23.32
CA GLN A 73 -40.33 23.16 23.63
C GLN A 73 -40.15 22.87 25.13
N ALA A 74 -38.98 23.18 25.68
CA ALA A 74 -38.72 23.01 27.12
C ALA A 74 -39.63 23.89 28.00
N MET A 75 -39.98 25.11 27.56
CA MET A 75 -40.94 25.96 28.27
C MET A 75 -42.34 25.33 28.30
N ASN A 76 -42.79 24.72 27.20
CA ASN A 76 -44.10 24.06 27.17
C ASN A 76 -44.13 22.80 28.06
N GLU A 77 -43.06 22.01 28.05
CA GLU A 77 -42.95 20.79 28.85
C GLU A 77 -42.79 21.10 30.36
N LEU A 78 -42.11 22.19 30.72
CA LEU A 78 -41.86 22.59 32.10
C LEU A 78 -42.79 23.70 32.59
N LYS A 79 -43.96 23.89 31.97
CA LYS A 79 -44.92 24.97 32.28
C LYS A 79 -45.37 25.03 33.74
N HIS A 80 -45.37 23.88 34.43
CA HIS A 80 -45.77 23.78 35.84
C HIS A 80 -44.61 23.98 36.83
N LYS A 81 -43.38 24.28 36.36
CA LYS A 81 -42.18 24.42 37.19
C LYS A 81 -41.58 25.84 37.10
N PRO A 82 -42.04 26.78 37.96
CA PRO A 82 -41.68 28.21 37.85
C PRO A 82 -40.17 28.50 37.96
N ALA A 83 -39.43 27.70 38.74
CA ALA A 83 -37.98 27.85 38.89
C ALA A 83 -37.18 27.57 37.59
N PHE A 84 -37.71 26.76 36.68
CA PHE A 84 -37.10 26.45 35.39
C PHE A 84 -37.58 27.41 34.29
N GLN A 85 -38.83 27.86 34.36
CA GLN A 85 -39.37 28.89 33.46
C GLN A 85 -38.52 30.15 33.46
N ALA A 86 -38.18 30.69 34.64
CA ALA A 86 -37.35 31.90 34.74
C ALA A 86 -35.97 31.74 34.08
N LYS A 87 -35.39 30.53 34.11
CA LYS A 87 -34.08 30.25 33.49
C LYS A 87 -34.18 30.08 31.98
N LEU A 88 -35.24 29.44 31.49
CA LEU A 88 -35.51 29.29 30.06
C LEU A 88 -35.87 30.65 29.44
N ASP A 89 -36.63 31.48 30.15
CA ASP A 89 -36.95 32.86 29.71
C ASP A 89 -35.69 33.69 29.49
N ASN A 90 -34.70 33.54 30.36
CA ASN A 90 -33.43 34.25 30.20
C ASN A 90 -32.67 33.77 28.94
N ILE A 91 -32.63 32.46 28.69
CA ILE A 91 -32.02 31.86 27.49
C ILE A 91 -32.73 32.36 26.23
N MET A 92 -34.07 32.41 26.24
CA MET A 92 -34.87 32.87 25.10
C MET A 92 -34.63 34.36 24.81
N LYS A 93 -34.62 35.20 25.84
CA LYS A 93 -34.34 36.65 25.70
C LYS A 93 -32.95 36.92 25.14
N GLU A 94 -31.95 36.19 25.62
CA GLU A 94 -30.57 36.30 25.15
C GLU A 94 -30.45 35.91 23.66
N ALA A 95 -31.06 34.79 23.26
CA ALA A 95 -31.08 34.36 21.87
C ALA A 95 -31.74 35.39 20.93
N VAL A 96 -32.91 35.91 21.31
CA VAL A 96 -33.65 36.90 20.51
C VAL A 96 -32.85 38.18 20.35
N ALA A 97 -32.26 38.71 21.43
CA ALA A 97 -31.47 39.94 21.39
C ALA A 97 -30.28 39.83 20.42
N ARG A 98 -29.62 38.67 20.35
CA ARG A 98 -28.52 38.42 19.43
C ARG A 98 -29.00 38.29 17.98
N VAL A 99 -30.11 37.60 17.74
CA VAL A 99 -30.71 37.48 16.39
C VAL A 99 -31.08 38.85 15.83
N ASP A 100 -31.69 39.71 16.65
CA ASP A 100 -32.08 41.06 16.21
C ASP A 100 -30.86 41.94 15.90
N HIS A 101 -29.81 41.87 16.73
CA HIS A 101 -28.54 42.55 16.48
C HIS A 101 -27.89 42.09 15.16
N LEU A 102 -27.88 40.78 14.88
CA LEU A 102 -27.32 40.23 13.64
C LEU A 102 -28.12 40.65 12.40
N LYS A 103 -29.45 40.67 12.48
CA LYS A 103 -30.32 41.14 11.38
C LYS A 103 -30.16 42.62 11.09
N MET A 104 -29.96 43.46 12.12
CA MET A 104 -29.64 44.88 11.94
C MET A 104 -28.30 45.08 11.23
N LYS A 105 -27.29 44.27 11.57
CA LYS A 105 -25.96 44.30 10.93
C LYS A 105 -26.02 43.90 9.45
N GLU A 106 -26.88 42.95 9.10
CA GLU A 106 -27.11 42.50 7.71
C GLU A 106 -27.84 43.56 6.87
N LYS A 107 -28.81 44.28 7.45
CA LYS A 107 -29.52 45.39 6.80
C LYS A 107 -28.60 46.57 6.46
N ASN A 108 -27.64 46.89 7.34
CA ASN A 108 -26.63 47.93 7.10
C ASN A 108 -25.55 47.54 6.08
N PHE A 109 -25.37 46.24 5.85
CA PHE A 109 -24.44 45.72 4.84
C PHE A 109 -25.05 45.75 3.42
N LEU A 110 -26.37 45.64 3.32
CA LEU A 110 -27.11 45.61 2.05
C LEU A 110 -27.37 47.00 1.44
N THR A 111 -27.21 48.09 2.19
CA THR A 111 -27.30 49.47 1.67
C THR A 111 -26.03 49.95 0.97
N GLN A 112 -24.90 49.22 1.06
CA GLN A 112 -23.60 49.60 0.46
C GLN A 112 -23.27 48.92 -0.87
N LYS A 113 -24.09 47.99 -1.38
CA LYS A 113 -23.88 47.36 -2.69
C LYS A 113 -25.16 47.33 -3.51
N GLY A 114 -25.51 48.47 -4.09
CA GLY A 114 -26.48 48.57 -5.18
C GLY A 114 -25.81 48.43 -6.55
N ALA A 115 -26.57 47.87 -7.51
CA ALA A 115 -26.27 47.63 -8.94
C ALA A 115 -25.42 46.37 -9.22
N GLN A 116 -25.83 45.36 -10.02
CA GLN A 116 -26.81 45.28 -11.11
C GLN A 116 -27.40 43.84 -11.22
N PHE A 117 -28.64 43.76 -11.70
CA PHE A 117 -29.44 42.57 -11.95
C PHE A 117 -29.17 41.92 -13.31
N VAL A 118 -29.18 40.58 -13.39
CA VAL A 118 -29.80 39.80 -14.49
C VAL A 118 -30.44 38.52 -13.90
N THR A 119 -31.69 38.25 -14.28
CA THR A 119 -32.61 37.23 -13.74
C THR A 119 -32.45 35.81 -14.38
N PRO A 120 -33.03 34.75 -13.76
CA PRO A 120 -32.51 33.38 -13.78
C PRO A 120 -33.23 32.44 -14.77
N LYS A 121 -32.53 31.40 -15.23
CA LYS A 121 -33.14 30.15 -15.72
C LYS A 121 -32.31 28.91 -15.35
N ASN A 122 -32.92 28.07 -14.52
CA ASN A 122 -32.83 26.60 -14.43
C ASN A 122 -31.47 25.90 -14.54
N ALA A 123 -30.94 25.51 -13.38
CA ALA A 123 -30.60 24.14 -12.99
C ALA A 123 -30.06 24.20 -11.55
N PHE A 124 -30.47 23.29 -10.67
CA PHE A 124 -29.88 23.15 -9.35
C PHE A 124 -28.42 22.69 -9.50
N ASN A 125 -27.50 23.66 -9.61
CA ASN A 125 -26.07 23.41 -9.44
C ASN A 125 -25.80 23.25 -7.94
N ILE A 126 -25.79 22.00 -7.48
CA ILE A 126 -25.08 21.64 -6.26
C ILE A 126 -23.59 21.84 -6.57
N PRO A 127 -22.82 22.61 -5.77
CA PRO A 127 -21.38 22.69 -5.97
C PRO A 127 -20.79 21.28 -5.82
N HIS A 128 -20.22 20.75 -6.91
CA HIS A 128 -19.36 19.58 -6.82
C HIS A 128 -18.09 19.99 -6.08
N GLU A 129 -18.04 19.74 -4.77
CA GLU A 129 -16.76 19.68 -4.07
C GLU A 129 -16.00 18.44 -4.61
N GLU A 130 -14.87 18.68 -5.27
CA GLU A 130 -14.02 17.60 -5.78
C GLU A 130 -13.46 16.79 -4.60
N HIS A 131 -13.94 15.56 -4.43
CA HIS A 131 -13.39 14.62 -3.47
C HIS A 131 -12.07 14.04 -4.02
N GLU A 132 -10.94 14.63 -3.62
CA GLU A 132 -9.61 14.23 -4.04
C GLU A 132 -8.97 13.16 -3.13
N ILE A 133 -8.07 12.35 -3.70
CA ILE A 133 -7.22 11.43 -2.96
C ILE A 133 -6.11 12.23 -2.26
N VAL A 134 -5.91 11.97 -0.98
CA VAL A 134 -4.93 12.72 -0.17
C VAL A 134 -3.50 12.31 -0.54
N ASN A 135 -2.67 13.28 -0.96
CA ASN A 135 -1.22 13.12 -1.03
C ASN A 135 -0.55 13.71 0.23
N ASP A 136 -0.15 12.85 1.17
CA ASP A 136 0.50 13.27 2.42
C ASP A 136 2.02 13.51 2.29
N THR A 137 2.58 13.37 1.09
CA THR A 137 4.03 13.56 0.87
C THR A 137 4.33 14.94 0.31
N ASN A 138 5.50 15.50 0.66
CA ASN A 138 5.98 16.77 0.11
C ASN A 138 6.58 16.60 -1.31
N LEU A 139 6.31 15.48 -1.97
CA LEU A 139 6.88 15.10 -3.24
C LEU A 139 6.11 15.74 -4.40
N LYS A 140 6.84 16.24 -5.38
CA LYS A 140 6.28 16.75 -6.63
C LYS A 140 5.78 15.60 -7.49
N LEU A 141 4.57 15.71 -8.03
CA LEU A 141 4.07 14.74 -8.99
C LEU A 141 4.75 14.92 -10.34
N SER A 142 5.32 13.84 -10.88
CA SER A 142 5.93 13.80 -12.21
C SER A 142 4.96 13.38 -13.33
N GLY A 143 3.80 12.85 -12.97
CA GLY A 143 2.77 12.40 -13.91
C GLY A 143 1.42 13.08 -13.67
N LYS A 144 0.33 12.40 -14.07
CA LYS A 144 -1.02 12.92 -13.93
C LYS A 144 -1.42 13.02 -12.45
N ALA A 145 -2.13 14.09 -12.08
CA ALA A 145 -2.68 14.26 -10.73
C ALA A 145 -3.92 13.39 -10.47
N THR A 146 -4.66 13.04 -11.53
CA THR A 146 -5.90 12.28 -11.45
C THR A 146 -5.73 10.86 -11.95
N LEU A 147 -6.47 9.94 -11.33
CA LEU A 147 -6.54 8.54 -11.75
C LEU A 147 -7.36 8.38 -13.03
N THR A 148 -6.91 7.50 -13.92
CA THR A 148 -7.68 7.05 -15.07
C THR A 148 -8.84 6.14 -14.67
N GLU A 149 -9.83 5.93 -15.54
CA GLU A 149 -10.95 4.99 -15.29
C GLU A 149 -10.46 3.55 -15.05
N LYS A 150 -9.40 3.15 -15.73
CA LYS A 150 -8.76 1.84 -15.52
C LYS A 150 -8.17 1.73 -14.11
N GLU A 151 -7.42 2.73 -13.67
CA GLU A 151 -6.85 2.77 -12.32
C GLU A 151 -7.93 2.80 -11.24
N LYS A 152 -9.01 3.56 -11.45
CA LYS A 152 -10.17 3.59 -10.54
C LYS A 152 -10.80 2.21 -10.40
N LYS A 153 -10.96 1.48 -11.51
CA LYS A 153 -11.48 0.11 -11.51
C LYS A 153 -10.57 -0.83 -10.72
N VAL A 154 -9.25 -0.76 -10.93
CA VAL A 154 -8.27 -1.55 -10.16
C VAL A 154 -8.40 -1.24 -8.66
N ILE A 155 -8.38 0.03 -8.27
CA ILE A 155 -8.47 0.45 -6.86
C ILE A 155 -9.78 0.03 -6.18
N LEU A 156 -10.88 0.04 -6.95
CA LEU A 156 -12.20 -0.41 -6.50
C LEU A 156 -12.23 -1.92 -6.32
N ILE A 157 -11.71 -2.70 -7.27
CA ILE A 157 -11.64 -4.17 -7.13
C ILE A 157 -10.80 -4.52 -5.91
N THR A 158 -9.64 -3.87 -5.76
CA THR A 158 -8.70 -4.16 -4.66
C THR A 158 -9.01 -3.40 -3.36
N SER A 159 -10.18 -2.76 -3.26
CA SER A 159 -10.72 -2.33 -1.97
C SER A 159 -11.33 -3.47 -1.19
N LYS A 160 -11.69 -4.56 -1.86
CA LYS A 160 -12.20 -5.77 -1.21
C LYS A 160 -11.03 -6.69 -0.87
N ILE A 161 -10.81 -6.91 0.42
CA ILE A 161 -9.81 -7.85 0.95
C ILE A 161 -10.57 -8.82 1.83
N ASN A 162 -10.58 -10.11 1.48
CA ASN A 162 -11.41 -11.15 2.14
C ASN A 162 -12.91 -10.81 2.20
N ASN A 163 -13.43 -10.23 1.12
CA ASN A 163 -14.80 -9.72 1.04
C ASN A 163 -15.12 -8.54 1.99
N LEU A 164 -14.17 -8.07 2.80
CA LEU A 164 -14.30 -6.85 3.59
C LEU A 164 -13.87 -5.64 2.75
N GLU A 165 -14.59 -4.53 2.92
CA GLU A 165 -14.38 -3.33 2.12
C GLU A 165 -13.52 -2.29 2.85
N PHE A 166 -12.40 -1.94 2.24
CA PHE A 166 -11.45 -0.92 2.68
C PHE A 166 -11.27 0.12 1.58
N VAL A 167 -12.16 1.10 1.47
CA VAL A 167 -12.10 2.12 0.41
C VAL A 167 -10.93 3.09 0.61
N PRO A 168 -10.47 3.77 -0.47
CA PRO A 168 -9.47 4.83 -0.36
C PRO A 168 -9.84 5.89 0.67
N PHE A 169 -8.83 6.43 1.35
CA PHE A 169 -8.98 7.58 2.25
C PHE A 169 -8.99 8.86 1.41
N MET A 170 -10.07 9.62 1.52
CA MET A 170 -10.38 10.81 0.72
C MET A 170 -10.39 12.07 1.60
N THR A 171 -10.34 13.25 0.98
CA THR A 171 -10.39 14.53 1.73
C THR A 171 -11.65 14.67 2.60
N VAL A 172 -12.80 14.15 2.15
CA VAL A 172 -14.06 14.17 2.90
C VAL A 172 -14.00 13.40 4.22
N ASP A 173 -13.13 12.39 4.33
CA ASP A 173 -12.98 11.58 5.54
C ASP A 173 -12.38 12.39 6.70
N TYR A 174 -11.76 13.55 6.42
CA TYR A 174 -11.34 14.48 7.47
C TYR A 174 -12.51 15.15 8.20
N SER A 175 -13.69 15.16 7.58
CA SER A 175 -14.93 15.73 8.11
C SER A 175 -15.89 14.66 8.65
N GLU A 176 -15.44 13.40 8.74
CA GLU A 176 -16.21 12.28 9.27
C GLU A 176 -16.71 12.57 10.69
N LYS A 177 -17.99 12.27 10.95
CA LYS A 177 -18.57 12.40 12.30
C LYS A 177 -18.29 11.14 13.11
N PHE A 178 -17.84 11.33 14.34
CA PHE A 178 -17.49 10.24 15.27
C PHE A 178 -18.42 10.17 16.50
N ASP A 179 -19.39 11.09 16.61
CA ASP A 179 -20.40 11.09 17.67
C ASP A 179 -21.65 10.33 17.20
N TYR A 180 -21.95 9.22 17.89
CA TYR A 180 -23.08 8.34 17.58
C TYR A 180 -24.12 8.27 18.70
N ARG A 181 -23.97 9.08 19.75
CA ARG A 181 -24.80 9.01 20.96
C ARG A 181 -26.30 9.24 20.64
N PRO A 182 -27.22 8.53 21.33
CA PRO A 182 -26.98 7.70 22.51
C PRO A 182 -26.45 6.28 22.22
N GLN A 183 -26.51 5.80 20.97
CA GLN A 183 -26.10 4.45 20.62
C GLN A 183 -24.58 4.39 20.35
N ARG A 184 -23.87 3.42 20.91
CA ARG A 184 -22.43 3.27 20.62
C ARG A 184 -22.23 2.60 19.27
N PHE A 185 -21.20 3.02 18.55
CA PHE A 185 -20.80 2.39 17.31
C PHE A 185 -20.37 0.95 17.57
N THR A 186 -20.84 0.07 16.70
CA THR A 186 -20.44 -1.34 16.63
C THR A 186 -20.08 -1.62 15.18
N ASP A 187 -19.01 -2.39 14.99
CA ASP A 187 -18.51 -2.71 13.68
C ASP A 187 -19.51 -3.60 12.93
N ARG A 188 -19.87 -3.21 11.71
CA ARG A 188 -20.81 -3.96 10.86
C ARG A 188 -20.30 -5.35 10.49
N ASP A 189 -18.97 -5.51 10.50
CA ASP A 189 -18.29 -6.77 10.16
C ASP A 189 -18.21 -7.72 11.37
N GLY A 190 -18.68 -7.28 12.55
CA GLY A 190 -18.70 -8.07 13.78
C GLY A 190 -17.35 -8.18 14.49
N PHE A 191 -17.25 -9.14 15.40
CA PHE A 191 -16.03 -9.39 16.16
C PHE A 191 -14.98 -10.12 15.31
N LEU A 192 -13.71 -9.75 15.49
CA LEU A 192 -12.60 -10.42 14.81
C LEU A 192 -12.45 -11.86 15.31
N ARG A 193 -12.15 -12.77 14.39
CA ARG A 193 -11.81 -14.15 14.74
C ARG A 193 -10.55 -14.17 15.62
N LEU A 194 -10.65 -14.81 16.78
CA LEU A 194 -9.52 -15.00 17.70
C LEU A 194 -8.63 -16.15 17.25
N SER A 195 -7.32 -16.05 17.53
CA SER A 195 -6.39 -17.17 17.34
C SER A 195 -6.69 -18.31 18.32
N PRO A 196 -6.26 -19.56 18.04
CA PRO A 196 -6.44 -20.67 18.98
C PRO A 196 -5.90 -20.36 20.39
N LYS A 197 -4.72 -19.73 20.49
CA LYS A 197 -4.11 -19.32 21.77
C LYS A 197 -4.93 -18.28 22.53
N GLN A 198 -5.57 -17.35 21.82
CA GLN A 198 -6.45 -16.38 22.45
C GLN A 198 -7.75 -17.03 22.94
N GLN A 199 -8.31 -17.96 22.18
CA GLN A 199 -9.56 -18.65 22.54
C GLN A 199 -9.44 -19.41 23.86
N GLU A 200 -8.28 -20.01 24.13
CA GLU A 200 -8.01 -20.73 25.40
C GLU A 200 -8.19 -19.84 26.65
N ASN A 201 -7.85 -18.55 26.53
CA ASN A 201 -7.89 -17.60 27.64
C ASN A 201 -9.04 -16.58 27.53
N PHE A 202 -9.82 -16.63 26.45
CA PHE A 202 -10.87 -15.66 26.16
C PHE A 202 -12.03 -15.75 27.17
N HIS A 203 -12.50 -14.59 27.62
CA HIS A 203 -13.65 -14.48 28.51
C HIS A 203 -14.77 -13.65 27.87
N LYS A 204 -14.47 -12.42 27.44
CA LYS A 204 -15.46 -11.55 26.77
C LYS A 204 -14.79 -10.51 25.89
N TRP A 205 -15.58 -9.89 25.03
CA TRP A 205 -15.26 -8.61 24.41
C TRP A 205 -15.69 -7.48 25.35
N ALA A 206 -14.82 -6.54 25.62
CA ALA A 206 -15.08 -5.42 26.54
C ALA A 206 -14.68 -4.09 25.90
N ARG A 207 -15.41 -3.02 26.22
CA ARG A 207 -15.03 -1.67 25.81
C ARG A 207 -14.02 -1.05 26.78
N PRO A 208 -13.26 -0.01 26.37
CA PRO A 208 -12.24 0.59 27.20
C PRO A 208 -12.74 1.12 28.56
N ASP A 209 -13.95 1.66 28.61
CA ASP A 209 -14.57 2.20 29.83
C ASP A 209 -15.10 1.11 30.77
N GLU A 210 -15.20 -0.14 30.33
CA GLU A 210 -15.44 -1.29 31.22
C GLU A 210 -14.14 -1.79 31.89
N LEU A 211 -12.98 -1.46 31.31
CA LEU A 211 -11.66 -1.94 31.74
C LEU A 211 -10.90 -0.91 32.58
N CYS A 212 -11.18 0.37 32.38
CA CYS A 212 -10.50 1.47 33.06
C CYS A 212 -11.43 2.67 33.24
N ASP A 213 -11.38 3.33 34.39
CA ASP A 213 -12.20 4.52 34.69
C ASP A 213 -11.86 5.74 33.81
N THR A 214 -10.62 5.81 33.31
CA THR A 214 -10.11 6.97 32.54
C THR A 214 -9.40 6.54 31.26
N PRO A 215 -10.13 5.97 30.29
CA PRO A 215 -9.54 5.56 29.01
C PRO A 215 -9.01 6.78 28.24
N LYS A 216 -7.85 6.60 27.62
CA LYS A 216 -7.15 7.64 26.84
C LYS A 216 -6.59 7.02 25.57
N MET A 217 -6.59 7.79 24.49
CA MET A 217 -5.98 7.31 23.25
C MET A 217 -4.46 7.18 23.39
N VAL A 218 -3.82 8.24 23.88
CA VAL A 218 -2.38 8.29 24.20
C VAL A 218 -2.21 8.85 25.60
N ALA A 219 -1.38 8.21 26.41
CA ALA A 219 -0.99 8.70 27.72
C ALA A 219 0.23 9.62 27.58
N GLY A 220 0.10 10.88 28.00
CA GLY A 220 1.17 11.88 27.88
C GLY A 220 1.21 12.59 26.52
N THR A 221 2.30 13.33 26.28
CA THR A 221 2.44 14.21 25.09
C THR A 221 2.81 13.44 23.81
N PHE A 222 3.51 12.31 23.95
CA PHE A 222 3.97 11.47 22.84
C PHE A 222 3.64 10.00 23.10
N ILE A 223 3.45 9.25 22.02
CA ILE A 223 3.45 7.78 22.06
C ILE A 223 4.83 7.29 22.50
N ASP A 224 4.87 6.21 23.30
CA ASP A 224 6.11 5.71 23.89
C ASP A 224 6.36 4.25 23.51
N CYS A 225 7.49 4.00 22.83
CA CYS A 225 7.89 2.66 22.42
C CYS A 225 8.17 1.72 23.60
N PHE A 226 8.59 2.26 24.76
CA PHE A 226 8.88 1.43 25.94
C PHE A 226 7.61 0.96 26.64
N SER A 227 6.46 1.58 26.34
CA SER A 227 5.18 1.20 26.92
C SER A 227 4.55 -0.03 26.25
N ILE A 228 5.02 -0.39 25.05
CA ILE A 228 4.44 -1.45 24.23
C ILE A 228 4.82 -2.82 24.78
N LYS A 229 3.80 -3.66 25.01
CA LYS A 229 3.94 -5.06 25.38
C LYS A 229 3.06 -5.94 24.49
N GLN A 230 3.69 -6.95 23.88
CA GLN A 230 2.99 -7.97 23.11
C GLN A 230 2.43 -9.06 24.04
N THR A 231 1.29 -9.63 23.67
CA THR A 231 0.61 -10.71 24.38
C THR A 231 0.67 -12.02 23.59
N VAL A 232 -0.36 -12.85 23.66
CA VAL A 232 -0.46 -14.17 23.00
C VAL A 232 -0.56 -14.09 21.47
N ILE A 233 -0.49 -12.89 20.89
CA ILE A 233 -0.55 -12.64 19.45
C ILE A 233 0.75 -13.05 18.77
N SER A 234 0.63 -13.63 17.59
CA SER A 234 1.73 -14.17 16.78
C SER A 234 2.52 -13.12 16.00
N ASP A 235 1.93 -11.97 15.66
CA ASP A 235 2.55 -10.96 14.80
C ASP A 235 3.53 -10.03 15.55
N CYS A 236 4.73 -10.56 15.82
CA CYS A 236 5.80 -9.79 16.46
C CYS A 236 6.35 -8.64 15.60
N SER A 237 6.35 -8.80 14.26
CA SER A 237 6.85 -7.79 13.33
C SER A 237 6.01 -6.53 13.36
N PHE A 238 4.69 -6.66 13.51
CA PHE A 238 3.81 -5.50 13.65
C PHE A 238 4.10 -4.72 14.93
N VAL A 239 4.30 -5.40 16.07
CA VAL A 239 4.60 -4.76 17.35
C VAL A 239 6.00 -4.11 17.36
N ALA A 240 6.99 -4.76 16.76
CA ALA A 240 8.31 -4.16 16.52
C ALA A 240 8.20 -2.89 15.65
N SER A 241 7.34 -2.93 14.62
CA SER A 241 7.07 -1.80 13.72
C SER A 241 6.44 -0.61 14.45
N LEU A 242 5.47 -0.85 15.35
CA LEU A 242 4.91 0.20 16.21
C LEU A 242 5.99 0.80 17.13
N SER A 243 6.91 -0.02 17.65
CA SER A 243 7.99 0.43 18.54
C SER A 243 8.93 1.41 17.83
N VAL A 244 9.41 1.07 16.64
CA VAL A 244 10.33 1.93 15.89
C VAL A 244 9.66 3.21 15.39
N ALA A 245 8.39 3.12 15.00
CA ALA A 245 7.64 4.28 14.54
C ALA A 245 7.29 5.23 15.70
N ALA A 246 6.96 4.70 16.89
CA ALA A 246 6.75 5.50 18.10
C ALA A 246 8.04 6.23 18.54
N LEU A 247 9.18 5.53 18.50
CA LEU A 247 10.48 6.12 18.78
C LEU A 247 10.81 7.26 17.82
N TYR A 248 10.50 7.09 16.53
CA TYR A 248 10.70 8.13 15.53
C TYR A 248 9.92 9.41 15.86
N GLU A 249 8.64 9.29 16.25
CA GLU A 249 7.84 10.48 16.60
C GLU A 249 8.46 11.26 17.74
N LYS A 250 8.93 10.54 18.78
CA LYS A 250 9.58 11.14 19.94
C LYS A 250 10.89 11.82 19.58
N ARG A 251 11.72 11.21 18.72
CA ARG A 251 13.04 11.73 18.34
C ARG A 251 12.96 12.93 17.39
N PHE A 252 12.08 12.89 16.41
CA PHE A 252 12.04 13.89 15.34
C PHE A 252 10.86 14.87 15.44
N GLY A 253 9.97 14.70 16.42
CA GLY A 253 8.78 15.55 16.60
C GLY A 253 7.77 15.43 15.44
N ARG A 254 7.84 14.35 14.65
CA ARG A 254 7.01 14.14 13.45
C ARG A 254 6.08 12.95 13.66
N ARG A 255 4.78 13.19 13.57
CA ARG A 255 3.75 12.16 13.76
C ARG A 255 3.64 11.24 12.55
N LEU A 256 4.00 9.96 12.73
CA LEU A 256 3.89 8.91 11.73
C LEU A 256 2.66 8.03 11.98
N ILE A 257 2.52 7.50 13.20
CA ILE A 257 1.48 6.57 13.62
C ILE A 257 0.33 7.29 14.32
N SER A 258 0.62 8.23 15.22
CA SER A 258 -0.45 8.96 15.93
C SER A 258 -1.33 9.78 14.98
N ASN A 259 -0.78 10.21 13.84
CA ASN A 259 -1.51 10.97 12.81
C ASN A 259 -2.48 10.12 11.97
N ILE A 260 -2.36 8.78 11.97
CA ILE A 260 -3.26 7.90 11.20
C ILE A 260 -4.49 7.45 11.98
N ILE A 261 -4.62 7.85 13.25
CA ILE A 261 -5.73 7.49 14.14
C ILE A 261 -6.78 8.61 14.15
N PHE A 262 -8.05 8.25 13.98
CA PHE A 262 -9.19 9.16 14.04
C PHE A 262 -10.25 8.62 15.03
N PRO A 263 -10.94 9.51 15.78
CA PRO A 263 -10.95 10.95 15.61
C PRO A 263 -9.72 11.67 16.18
N ARG A 264 -9.47 12.88 15.68
CA ARG A 264 -8.33 13.71 16.08
C ARG A 264 -8.69 15.19 16.19
N LYS A 265 -7.97 15.92 17.04
CA LYS A 265 -8.08 17.36 17.21
C LYS A 265 -7.48 18.11 15.99
N LYS A 266 -7.69 19.43 15.91
CA LYS A 266 -7.10 20.30 14.87
C LYS A 266 -5.57 20.21 14.80
N ASN A 267 -4.91 20.04 15.95
CA ASN A 267 -3.46 19.83 16.04
C ASN A 267 -3.03 18.40 15.66
N LYS A 268 -3.89 17.60 15.01
CA LYS A 268 -3.67 16.20 14.61
C LYS A 268 -3.49 15.21 15.76
N GLU A 269 -3.85 15.57 17.00
CA GLU A 269 -3.75 14.64 18.14
C GLU A 269 -4.97 13.72 18.17
N PRO A 270 -4.79 12.40 18.17
CA PRO A 270 -5.91 11.49 18.32
C PRO A 270 -6.44 11.55 19.76
N TYR A 271 -7.74 11.35 19.94
CA TYR A 271 -8.37 11.39 21.26
C TYR A 271 -9.33 10.22 21.47
N TYR A 272 -9.60 9.91 22.73
CA TYR A 272 -10.54 8.85 23.09
C TYR A 272 -11.96 9.27 22.70
N ASN A 273 -12.66 8.40 21.96
CA ASN A 273 -14.04 8.57 21.55
C ASN A 273 -14.98 7.66 22.37
N PRO A 274 -15.81 8.20 23.28
CA PRO A 274 -16.77 7.41 24.05
C PRO A 274 -17.88 6.75 23.21
N SER A 275 -18.07 7.20 21.96
CA SER A 275 -19.01 6.54 21.03
C SER A 275 -18.46 5.24 20.47
N GLY A 276 -17.17 4.93 20.70
CA GLY A 276 -16.53 3.67 20.32
C GLY A 276 -16.19 3.52 18.84
N LYS A 277 -16.41 4.54 17.99
CA LYS A 277 -16.00 4.52 16.58
C LYS A 277 -14.57 5.05 16.42
N TYR A 278 -13.76 4.32 15.67
CA TYR A 278 -12.44 4.76 15.24
C TYR A 278 -12.23 4.48 13.75
N MET A 279 -11.37 5.28 13.14
CA MET A 279 -10.92 5.09 11.76
C MET A 279 -9.40 5.17 11.72
N ILE A 280 -8.76 4.17 11.12
CA ILE A 280 -7.31 4.08 10.97
C ILE A 280 -6.94 4.20 9.50
N LYS A 281 -5.99 5.07 9.17
CA LYS A 281 -5.55 5.35 7.80
C LYS A 281 -4.27 4.57 7.45
N PHE A 282 -4.41 3.37 6.89
CA PHE A 282 -3.29 2.55 6.42
C PHE A 282 -2.94 2.82 4.96
N HIS A 283 -1.74 2.43 4.55
CA HIS A 283 -1.28 2.39 3.16
C HIS A 283 -1.30 0.96 2.63
N LEU A 284 -2.38 0.62 1.93
CA LEU A 284 -2.65 -0.75 1.49
C LEU A 284 -2.87 -0.75 -0.02
N ASN A 285 -2.34 -1.76 -0.72
CA ASN A 285 -2.47 -1.88 -2.17
C ASN A 285 -2.01 -0.60 -2.91
N GLY A 286 -0.93 0.01 -2.42
CA GLY A 286 -0.30 1.22 -2.96
C GLY A 286 -1.08 2.53 -2.81
N ILE A 287 -2.18 2.55 -2.04
CA ILE A 287 -2.97 3.76 -1.76
C ILE A 287 -3.33 3.84 -0.28
N LYS A 288 -3.61 5.05 0.23
CA LYS A 288 -4.12 5.21 1.59
C LYS A 288 -5.58 4.75 1.63
N ARG A 289 -5.93 3.86 2.57
CA ARG A 289 -7.28 3.30 2.77
C ARG A 289 -7.75 3.56 4.19
N LYS A 290 -9.06 3.73 4.37
CA LYS A 290 -9.67 3.85 5.70
C LYS A 290 -10.10 2.48 6.21
N VAL A 291 -9.73 2.18 7.45
CA VAL A 291 -10.18 1.00 8.19
C VAL A 291 -11.01 1.48 9.37
N ILE A 292 -12.30 1.19 9.35
CA ILE A 292 -13.22 1.56 10.42
C ILE A 292 -13.34 0.37 11.37
N ILE A 293 -13.23 0.64 12.67
CA ILE A 293 -13.39 -0.34 13.74
C ILE A 293 -14.23 0.24 14.87
N ASP A 294 -14.87 -0.65 15.64
CA ASP A 294 -15.30 -0.32 16.99
C ASP A 294 -14.17 -0.54 18.02
N ASP A 295 -14.43 -0.25 19.29
CA ASP A 295 -13.45 -0.37 20.39
C ASP A 295 -13.64 -1.59 21.31
N PHE A 296 -14.41 -2.59 20.91
CA PHE A 296 -14.40 -3.87 21.62
C PHE A 296 -13.04 -4.55 21.53
N LEU A 297 -12.45 -4.90 22.66
CA LEU A 297 -11.18 -5.62 22.73
C LEU A 297 -11.37 -6.97 23.47
N PRO A 298 -10.66 -8.03 23.06
CA PRO A 298 -10.78 -9.32 23.70
C PRO A 298 -10.03 -9.32 25.04
N VAL A 299 -10.69 -9.79 26.11
CA VAL A 299 -10.08 -9.88 27.44
C VAL A 299 -10.20 -11.28 28.04
N ASP A 300 -9.29 -11.57 28.94
CA ASP A 300 -9.30 -12.79 29.73
C ASP A 300 -10.19 -12.70 30.98
N LYS A 301 -10.21 -13.77 31.79
CA LYS A 301 -10.99 -13.83 33.04
C LYS A 301 -10.52 -12.84 34.11
N LYS A 302 -9.27 -12.37 34.03
CA LYS A 302 -8.69 -11.36 34.95
C LYS A 302 -8.95 -9.94 34.46
N GLY A 303 -9.55 -9.77 33.28
CA GLY A 303 -9.75 -8.46 32.64
C GLY A 303 -8.52 -7.93 31.93
N GLU A 304 -7.50 -8.77 31.70
CA GLU A 304 -6.30 -8.41 30.94
C GLU A 304 -6.58 -8.53 29.43
N LEU A 305 -5.97 -7.64 28.65
CA LEU A 305 -6.13 -7.63 27.18
C LEU A 305 -5.42 -8.82 26.55
N LEU A 306 -6.12 -9.47 25.61
CA LEU A 306 -5.56 -10.51 24.74
C LEU A 306 -5.00 -9.94 23.43
N SER A 307 -5.13 -8.62 23.23
CA SER A 307 -4.43 -7.83 22.22
C SER A 307 -3.09 -7.33 22.74
N SER A 308 -2.19 -6.84 21.88
CA SER A 308 -1.03 -6.05 22.36
C SER A 308 -1.53 -4.79 23.04
N PHE A 309 -0.83 -4.34 24.09
CA PHE A 309 -1.31 -3.26 24.94
C PHE A 309 -0.17 -2.38 25.48
N SER A 310 -0.55 -1.26 26.10
CA SER A 310 0.37 -0.36 26.78
C SER A 310 0.42 -0.68 28.27
N VAL A 311 1.61 -0.77 28.84
CA VAL A 311 1.79 -0.84 30.30
C VAL A 311 1.32 0.44 31.02
N ARG A 312 1.09 1.53 30.28
CA ARG A 312 0.46 2.75 30.81
C ARG A 312 -1.06 2.54 30.88
N LYS A 313 -1.59 2.44 32.10
CA LYS A 313 -2.99 2.13 32.36
C LYS A 313 -3.94 3.05 31.58
N GLY A 314 -4.88 2.44 30.84
CA GLY A 314 -5.92 3.12 30.07
C GLY A 314 -5.51 3.64 28.70
N GLU A 315 -4.28 3.42 28.24
CA GLU A 315 -3.82 3.83 26.90
C GLU A 315 -4.23 2.82 25.79
N LEU A 316 -4.80 3.32 24.70
CA LEU A 316 -5.52 2.48 23.71
C LEU A 316 -4.90 2.38 22.32
N TRP A 317 -4.01 3.29 21.93
CA TRP A 317 -3.56 3.40 20.52
C TRP A 317 -2.96 2.09 19.97
N ILE A 318 -2.25 1.32 20.80
CA ILE A 318 -1.63 0.04 20.42
C ILE A 318 -2.71 -0.97 20.06
N SER A 319 -3.63 -1.23 20.99
CA SER A 319 -4.68 -2.24 20.83
C SER A 319 -5.59 -1.92 19.65
N LEU A 320 -5.93 -0.64 19.43
CA LEU A 320 -6.82 -0.22 18.36
C LEU A 320 -6.16 -0.26 16.99
N ILE A 321 -4.89 0.14 16.87
CA ILE A 321 -4.15 0.02 15.60
C ILE A 321 -3.93 -1.45 15.25
N GLU A 322 -3.57 -2.28 16.23
CA GLU A 322 -3.46 -3.73 16.03
C GLU A 322 -4.79 -4.34 15.59
N LYS A 323 -5.90 -4.02 16.27
CA LYS A 323 -7.22 -4.47 15.87
C LYS A 323 -7.56 -4.09 14.42
N ALA A 324 -7.32 -2.84 14.03
CA ALA A 324 -7.55 -2.41 12.65
C ALA A 324 -6.68 -3.19 11.66
N TYR A 325 -5.42 -3.47 12.01
CA TYR A 325 -4.53 -4.25 11.15
C TYR A 325 -4.96 -5.71 11.03
N MET A 326 -5.29 -6.34 12.17
CA MET A 326 -5.82 -7.70 12.21
C MET A 326 -7.14 -7.83 11.45
N LYS A 327 -8.00 -6.79 11.45
CA LYS A 327 -9.20 -6.75 10.60
C LYS A 327 -8.86 -6.90 9.11
N VAL A 328 -7.83 -6.19 8.64
CA VAL A 328 -7.34 -6.31 7.26
C VAL A 328 -6.75 -7.70 7.00
N MET A 329 -6.07 -8.28 7.99
CA MET A 329 -5.45 -9.61 7.91
C MET A 329 -6.40 -10.77 8.21
N GLY A 330 -7.71 -10.52 8.30
CA GLY A 330 -8.78 -11.53 8.48
C GLY A 330 -8.96 -12.09 9.89
N GLY A 331 -8.40 -11.42 10.90
CA GLY A 331 -8.55 -11.74 12.31
C GLY A 331 -7.20 -11.84 13.03
N TYR A 332 -7.25 -12.27 14.29
CA TYR A 332 -6.06 -12.46 15.12
C TYR A 332 -5.36 -13.81 14.86
N ASP A 333 -5.97 -14.73 14.10
CA ASP A 333 -5.34 -15.99 13.66
C ASP A 333 -4.42 -15.78 12.44
N PHE A 334 -3.56 -14.77 12.56
CA PHE A 334 -2.59 -14.38 11.54
C PHE A 334 -1.18 -14.82 11.99
N PRO A 335 -0.46 -15.67 11.23
CA PRO A 335 0.78 -16.28 11.69
C PRO A 335 1.95 -15.30 11.82
N GLY A 336 1.78 -14.05 11.37
CA GLY A 336 2.81 -13.02 11.35
C GLY A 336 3.17 -12.63 9.92
N SER A 337 3.80 -11.47 9.79
CA SER A 337 4.20 -10.85 8.53
C SER A 337 5.71 -10.57 8.55
N ASN A 338 6.16 -9.62 7.73
CA ASN A 338 7.48 -9.04 7.80
C ASN A 338 7.37 -7.56 8.15
N SER A 339 8.29 -7.06 8.97
CA SER A 339 8.26 -5.66 9.43
C SER A 339 8.29 -4.64 8.29
N ASN A 340 8.85 -5.00 7.12
CA ASN A 340 8.86 -4.11 5.96
C ASN A 340 7.44 -3.87 5.41
N ILE A 341 6.58 -4.88 5.41
CA ILE A 341 5.18 -4.81 4.99
C ILE A 341 4.39 -4.02 6.03
N ASP A 342 4.58 -4.32 7.32
CA ASP A 342 3.88 -3.66 8.42
C ASP A 342 4.19 -2.16 8.47
N LEU A 343 5.48 -1.79 8.45
CA LEU A 343 5.89 -0.39 8.40
C LEU A 343 5.41 0.30 7.13
N HIS A 344 5.37 -0.40 5.99
CA HIS A 344 4.82 0.17 4.76
C HIS A 344 3.32 0.43 4.91
N ALA A 345 2.56 -0.50 5.49
CA ALA A 345 1.13 -0.34 5.77
C ALA A 345 0.87 0.81 6.75
N LEU A 346 1.69 0.93 7.80
CA LEU A 346 1.55 1.96 8.82
C LEU A 346 1.91 3.36 8.29
N THR A 347 3.01 3.48 7.55
CA THR A 347 3.63 4.79 7.25
C THR A 347 3.55 5.17 5.77
N GLY A 348 3.52 4.21 4.86
CA GLY A 348 3.75 4.39 3.42
C GLY A 348 5.22 4.62 3.05
N TRP A 349 6.16 4.35 3.97
CA TRP A 349 7.59 4.45 3.72
C TRP A 349 8.09 3.27 2.88
N ILE A 350 9.15 3.49 2.11
CA ILE A 350 9.58 2.60 1.02
C ILE A 350 10.28 1.35 1.62
N PRO A 351 9.72 0.14 1.46
CA PRO A 351 10.26 -1.06 2.08
C PRO A 351 11.49 -1.60 1.32
N GLU A 352 12.51 -2.01 2.06
CA GLU A 352 13.69 -2.71 1.57
C GLU A 352 14.07 -3.84 2.53
N ARG A 353 14.53 -4.97 1.96
CA ARG A 353 15.05 -6.11 2.69
C ARG A 353 16.55 -6.23 2.44
N ILE A 354 17.35 -6.19 3.50
CA ILE A 354 18.80 -6.40 3.43
C ILE A 354 19.13 -7.74 4.08
N VAL A 355 19.63 -8.68 3.30
CA VAL A 355 20.13 -9.98 3.79
C VAL A 355 21.52 -9.78 4.40
N LEU A 356 21.71 -10.26 5.64
CA LEU A 356 22.97 -10.12 6.38
C LEU A 356 23.99 -11.23 6.04
N LYS A 357 23.51 -12.42 5.67
CA LYS A 357 24.32 -13.58 5.27
C LYS A 357 23.95 -14.05 3.85
N PRO A 358 24.25 -13.28 2.80
CA PRO A 358 23.93 -13.68 1.43
C PRO A 358 24.63 -15.01 1.10
N ARG A 359 23.86 -16.03 0.68
CA ARG A 359 24.33 -17.40 0.39
C ARG A 359 24.97 -18.11 1.59
N GLY A 360 24.65 -17.70 2.82
CA GLY A 360 25.22 -18.26 4.04
C GLY A 360 26.63 -17.76 4.37
N GLU A 361 27.17 -16.81 3.59
CA GLU A 361 28.50 -16.24 3.80
C GLU A 361 28.46 -14.87 4.47
N PRO A 362 29.52 -14.46 5.20
CA PRO A 362 29.65 -13.09 5.69
C PRO A 362 29.59 -12.06 4.56
N ARG A 363 28.81 -11.00 4.74
CA ARG A 363 28.74 -9.91 3.76
C ARG A 363 30.08 -9.19 3.62
N LYS A 364 30.48 -8.89 2.39
CA LYS A 364 31.75 -8.18 2.08
C LYS A 364 31.71 -6.68 2.41
N ASP A 365 30.52 -6.09 2.39
CA ASP A 365 30.26 -4.66 2.59
C ASP A 365 29.71 -4.36 4.00
N ALA A 366 30.06 -5.18 5.00
CA ALA A 366 29.54 -5.05 6.36
C ALA A 366 29.77 -3.66 6.98
N ASP A 367 30.93 -3.07 6.73
CA ASP A 367 31.30 -1.76 7.27
C ASP A 367 30.51 -0.62 6.60
N GLU A 368 30.29 -0.72 5.28
CA GLU A 368 29.45 0.22 4.52
C GLU A 368 28.01 0.16 5.02
N LEU A 369 27.47 -1.05 5.23
CA LEU A 369 26.15 -1.24 5.80
C LEU A 369 26.03 -0.57 7.16
N PHE A 370 26.97 -0.82 8.08
CA PHE A 370 26.91 -0.24 9.43
C PHE A 370 26.89 1.28 9.38
N ARG A 371 27.80 1.88 8.58
CA ARG A 371 27.84 3.33 8.39
C ARG A 371 26.53 3.86 7.80
N MET A 372 25.99 3.18 6.80
CA MET A 372 24.73 3.54 6.16
C MET A 372 23.58 3.50 7.17
N ILE A 373 23.38 2.40 7.90
CA ILE A 373 22.25 2.30 8.85
C ILE A 373 22.38 3.33 9.97
N MET A 374 23.58 3.54 10.51
CA MET A 374 23.84 4.52 11.56
C MET A 374 23.52 5.95 11.10
N GLN A 375 24.03 6.35 9.94
CA GLN A 375 23.83 7.69 9.40
C GLN A 375 22.36 7.94 9.06
N ARG A 376 21.69 6.96 8.43
CA ARG A 376 20.30 7.09 7.99
C ARG A 376 19.33 7.11 9.15
N MET A 377 19.59 6.33 10.20
CA MET A 377 18.81 6.39 11.43
C MET A 377 18.98 7.75 12.13
N LYS A 378 20.21 8.25 12.25
CA LYS A 378 20.50 9.57 12.84
C LYS A 378 19.79 10.72 12.11
N ASN A 379 19.73 10.65 10.78
CA ASN A 379 19.07 11.67 9.95
C ASN A 379 17.54 11.59 9.96
N GLY A 380 16.95 10.50 10.47
CA GLY A 380 15.51 10.27 10.38
C GLY A 380 15.04 9.89 8.97
N ASP A 381 15.95 9.27 8.19
CA ASP A 381 15.74 8.83 6.83
C ASP A 381 15.19 7.40 6.74
N ALA A 382 15.22 6.64 7.84
CA ALA A 382 14.84 5.23 7.84
C ALA A 382 14.30 4.74 9.19
N LEU A 383 13.36 3.80 9.12
CA LEU A 383 12.89 2.96 10.23
C LEU A 383 13.45 1.56 10.01
N MET A 384 13.93 0.90 11.07
CA MET A 384 14.69 -0.34 10.93
C MET A 384 14.30 -1.39 11.96
N THR A 385 14.21 -2.64 11.53
CA THR A 385 14.06 -3.81 12.41
C THR A 385 15.02 -4.91 11.95
N ALA A 386 15.34 -5.84 12.85
CA ALA A 386 16.14 -7.02 12.55
C ALA A 386 15.31 -8.28 12.79
N ALA A 387 15.54 -9.33 11.99
CA ALA A 387 14.86 -10.61 12.16
C ALA A 387 15.86 -11.76 12.30
N THR A 388 15.57 -12.63 13.26
CA THR A 388 16.29 -13.88 13.48
C THR A 388 15.80 -14.95 12.48
N PRO A 389 16.68 -15.89 12.08
CA PRO A 389 16.27 -17.04 11.31
C PRO A 389 15.48 -18.04 12.15
N ASP A 390 15.14 -19.16 11.53
CA ASP A 390 14.88 -20.36 12.32
C ASP A 390 16.14 -20.73 13.10
N MET A 391 15.99 -21.04 14.38
CA MET A 391 17.09 -21.32 15.30
C MET A 391 16.71 -22.55 16.12
N ASP A 392 17.70 -23.41 16.37
CA ASP A 392 17.47 -24.52 17.28
C ASP A 392 17.23 -24.00 18.71
N GLU A 393 16.49 -24.77 19.51
CA GLU A 393 16.08 -24.35 20.86
C GLU A 393 17.29 -24.14 21.79
N VAL A 394 18.39 -24.85 21.57
CA VAL A 394 19.62 -24.76 22.37
C VAL A 394 20.32 -23.44 22.07
N GLU A 395 20.50 -23.09 20.80
CA GLU A 395 21.09 -21.85 20.35
C GLU A 395 20.23 -20.65 20.77
N SER A 396 18.91 -20.73 20.55
CA SER A 396 17.95 -19.72 20.98
C SER A 396 18.06 -19.43 22.48
N LYS A 397 18.04 -20.46 23.33
CA LYS A 397 18.20 -20.32 24.79
C LYS A 397 19.59 -19.83 25.19
N ARG A 398 20.64 -20.30 24.52
CA ARG A 398 22.04 -19.92 24.81
C ARG A 398 22.29 -18.46 24.48
N ALA A 399 21.84 -18.00 23.31
CA ALA A 399 21.97 -16.63 22.87
C ALA A 399 20.99 -15.70 23.59
N GLY A 400 19.84 -16.20 24.03
CA GLY A 400 18.77 -15.37 24.57
C GLY A 400 18.02 -14.61 23.46
N LEU A 401 17.83 -15.27 22.32
CA LEU A 401 17.11 -14.75 21.16
C LEU A 401 15.99 -15.72 20.79
N VAL A 402 14.89 -15.20 20.24
CA VAL A 402 13.74 -15.97 19.81
C VAL A 402 13.91 -16.31 18.33
N ALA A 403 13.66 -17.56 17.94
CA ALA A 403 13.65 -17.99 16.54
C ALA A 403 12.50 -17.32 15.75
N LEU A 404 12.71 -17.06 14.46
CA LEU A 404 11.70 -16.50 13.55
C LEU A 404 11.00 -15.25 14.09
N HIS A 405 11.77 -14.34 14.71
CA HIS A 405 11.22 -13.22 15.47
C HIS A 405 11.79 -11.88 15.03
N ALA A 406 10.95 -10.84 15.13
CA ALA A 406 11.31 -9.47 14.78
C ALA A 406 11.70 -8.64 16.01
N TYR A 407 12.82 -7.93 15.89
CA TYR A 407 13.37 -7.03 16.89
C TYR A 407 13.40 -5.60 16.36
N ALA A 408 12.90 -4.65 17.15
CA ALA A 408 12.98 -3.24 16.81
C ALA A 408 14.42 -2.73 16.97
N ILE A 409 14.99 -2.11 15.94
CA ILE A 409 16.28 -1.40 16.08
C ILE A 409 15.97 -0.02 16.62
N LEU A 410 16.39 0.24 17.87
CA LEU A 410 16.15 1.50 18.56
C LEU A 410 17.31 2.46 18.39
N ASP A 411 18.56 2.01 18.34
CA ASP A 411 19.71 2.90 18.17
C ASP A 411 20.89 2.18 17.53
N VAL A 412 21.78 2.94 16.88
CA VAL A 412 23.02 2.44 16.27
C VAL A 412 24.10 3.47 16.52
N ARG A 413 25.19 3.08 17.21
CA ARG A 413 26.26 4.00 17.59
C ARG A 413 27.63 3.34 17.46
N VAL A 414 28.64 4.18 17.26
CA VAL A 414 30.03 3.85 17.59
C VAL A 414 30.31 4.47 18.95
N ALA A 415 30.70 3.65 19.93
CA ALA A 415 31.05 4.10 21.28
C ALA A 415 32.29 3.35 21.75
N GLN A 416 33.28 4.06 22.31
CA GLN A 416 34.57 3.46 22.68
C GLN A 416 35.24 2.63 21.56
N LYS A 417 35.10 3.04 20.29
CA LYS A 417 35.53 2.31 19.07
C LYS A 417 34.74 1.04 18.76
N GLU A 418 33.78 0.66 19.59
CA GLU A 418 32.90 -0.48 19.38
C GLU A 418 31.64 -0.09 18.61
N ARG A 419 31.16 -1.01 17.78
CA ARG A 419 29.98 -0.84 16.93
C ARG A 419 28.79 -1.53 17.58
N LEU A 420 27.87 -0.74 18.13
CA LEU A 420 26.79 -1.23 18.98
C LEU A 420 25.42 -0.86 18.40
N ILE A 421 24.48 -1.79 18.56
CA ILE A 421 23.09 -1.64 18.13
C ILE A 421 22.19 -1.92 19.34
N GLN A 422 21.23 -1.04 19.57
CA GLN A 422 20.21 -1.23 20.60
C GLN A 422 18.98 -1.86 19.97
N LEU A 423 18.58 -3.02 20.49
CA LEU A 423 17.41 -3.77 20.04
C LEU A 423 16.32 -3.76 21.12
N LYS A 424 15.07 -3.93 20.71
CA LYS A 424 13.94 -4.24 21.60
C LYS A 424 13.22 -5.49 21.15
N ASN A 425 13.06 -6.44 22.07
CA ASN A 425 12.18 -7.59 21.97
C ASN A 425 10.76 -7.20 22.43
N PRO A 426 9.73 -7.25 21.55
CA PRO A 426 8.35 -6.96 21.93
C PRO A 426 7.77 -7.83 23.05
N TRP A 427 8.25 -9.07 23.24
CA TRP A 427 7.76 -9.99 24.29
C TRP A 427 8.24 -9.63 25.70
N SER A 428 9.38 -8.91 25.81
CA SER A 428 9.95 -8.44 27.08
C SER A 428 10.13 -9.53 28.16
N ASN A 429 10.33 -10.79 27.77
CA ASN A 429 10.54 -11.95 28.66
C ASN A 429 11.69 -12.87 28.24
N VAL A 430 12.33 -12.60 27.09
CA VAL A 430 13.53 -13.29 26.60
C VAL A 430 14.61 -12.24 26.40
N ARG A 431 15.73 -12.41 27.13
CA ARG A 431 16.83 -11.46 27.20
C ARG A 431 18.08 -12.00 26.55
N TRP A 432 18.78 -11.13 25.84
CA TRP A 432 20.09 -11.37 25.24
C TRP A 432 21.12 -11.80 26.28
N ARG A 433 21.94 -12.81 25.96
CA ARG A 433 22.92 -13.41 26.89
C ARG A 433 24.37 -13.32 26.42
N GLY A 434 24.63 -12.70 25.27
CA GLY A 434 25.98 -12.50 24.76
C GLY A 434 26.62 -11.21 25.24
N ASN A 435 27.60 -10.72 24.47
CA ASN A 435 28.33 -9.49 24.76
C ASN A 435 27.37 -8.30 24.89
N TYR A 436 27.61 -7.43 25.87
CA TYR A 436 26.76 -6.29 26.20
C TYR A 436 25.34 -6.65 26.71
N SER A 437 25.12 -7.90 27.13
CA SER A 437 23.96 -8.26 27.96
C SER A 437 24.05 -7.60 29.35
N GLU A 438 22.96 -7.61 30.11
CA GLU A 438 22.96 -7.10 31.49
C GLU A 438 23.85 -7.90 32.44
N LEU A 439 24.19 -9.14 32.07
CA LEU A 439 25.04 -10.06 32.82
C LEU A 439 26.53 -9.97 32.43
N ASP A 440 26.86 -9.21 31.38
CA ASP A 440 28.22 -9.09 30.88
C ASP A 440 29.06 -8.15 31.75
N VAL A 441 29.92 -8.71 32.59
CA VAL A 441 30.82 -7.94 33.46
C VAL A 441 32.12 -7.50 32.76
N ASN A 442 32.40 -7.99 31.57
CA ASN A 442 33.69 -7.81 30.90
C ASN A 442 33.69 -6.62 29.94
N HIS A 443 32.63 -6.45 29.15
CA HIS A 443 32.58 -5.40 28.12
C HIS A 443 31.95 -4.08 28.60
N TRP A 444 31.10 -4.12 29.64
CA TRP A 444 30.51 -2.91 30.19
C TRP A 444 31.53 -2.12 31.02
N THR A 445 31.91 -0.93 30.53
CA THR A 445 32.71 0.04 31.28
C THR A 445 31.85 1.22 31.71
N LYS A 446 32.23 1.91 32.80
CA LYS A 446 31.53 3.11 33.27
C LYS A 446 31.41 4.19 32.18
N GLN A 447 32.46 4.35 31.38
CA GLN A 447 32.48 5.31 30.28
C GLN A 447 31.51 4.91 29.16
N LEU A 448 31.47 3.62 28.81
CA LEU A 448 30.54 3.11 27.80
C LEU A 448 29.07 3.27 28.23
N CYS A 449 28.75 2.94 29.49
CA CYS A 449 27.41 3.13 30.04
C CYS A 449 26.96 4.60 29.97
N GLN A 450 27.88 5.54 30.25
CA GLN A 450 27.61 6.98 30.14
C GLN A 450 27.40 7.43 28.69
N GLU A 451 28.22 6.94 27.75
CA GLU A 451 28.13 7.30 26.32
C GLU A 451 26.85 6.76 25.65
N LEU A 452 26.36 5.60 26.11
CA LEU A 452 25.13 4.97 25.61
C LEU A 452 23.87 5.39 26.36
N ASP A 453 23.99 6.14 27.46
CA ASP A 453 22.87 6.45 28.37
C ASP A 453 22.13 5.17 28.81
N TYR A 454 22.90 4.16 29.23
CA TYR A 454 22.37 2.83 29.54
C TYR A 454 23.02 2.24 30.79
N ASP A 455 22.19 1.77 31.73
CA ASP A 455 22.65 1.09 32.94
C ASP A 455 22.24 -0.40 32.91
N PRO A 456 23.20 -1.33 32.73
CA PRO A 456 22.90 -2.76 32.70
C PRO A 456 22.34 -3.26 34.04
N LYS A 457 22.68 -2.64 35.17
CA LYS A 457 22.16 -3.06 36.48
C LYS A 457 20.67 -2.77 36.59
N ASN A 458 20.23 -1.59 36.15
CA ASN A 458 18.80 -1.25 36.11
C ASN A 458 18.04 -2.15 35.14
N ALA A 459 18.62 -2.44 33.97
CA ALA A 459 18.03 -3.36 33.01
C ALA A 459 17.87 -4.79 33.58
N ALA A 460 18.77 -5.23 34.47
CA ALA A 460 18.63 -6.51 35.14
C ALA A 460 17.36 -6.59 36.00
N PHE A 461 17.00 -5.49 36.71
CA PHE A 461 15.82 -5.42 37.57
C PHE A 461 14.50 -5.18 36.81
N TYR A 462 14.53 -4.45 35.68
CA TYR A 462 13.33 -4.10 34.92
C TYR A 462 13.44 -4.51 33.45
N ASP A 463 12.75 -5.60 33.08
CA ASP A 463 12.71 -6.07 31.70
C ASP A 463 11.70 -5.26 30.88
N ASN A 464 12.20 -4.38 30.02
CA ASN A 464 11.41 -3.73 28.97
C ASN A 464 11.73 -4.27 27.56
N GLY A 465 12.45 -5.40 27.50
CA GLY A 465 12.91 -6.06 26.29
C GLY A 465 14.07 -5.35 25.56
N VAL A 466 14.63 -4.26 26.12
CA VAL A 466 15.68 -3.46 25.46
C VAL A 466 17.06 -3.95 25.87
N PHE A 467 17.96 -4.13 24.90
CA PHE A 467 19.34 -4.51 25.15
C PHE A 467 20.28 -3.96 24.07
N TRP A 468 21.57 -3.87 24.38
CA TRP A 468 22.62 -3.59 23.40
C TRP A 468 23.29 -4.89 22.93
N ILE A 469 23.70 -4.92 21.67
CA ILE A 469 24.44 -6.02 21.06
C ILE A 469 25.53 -5.44 20.15
N ASP A 470 26.67 -6.12 20.04
CA ASP A 470 27.71 -5.73 19.10
C ASP A 470 27.35 -6.13 17.67
N TYR A 471 27.87 -5.37 16.70
CA TYR A 471 27.54 -5.56 15.29
C TYR A 471 27.99 -6.94 14.76
N LYS A 472 29.07 -7.51 15.30
CA LYS A 472 29.52 -8.85 14.90
C LYS A 472 28.52 -9.91 15.35
N SER A 473 27.99 -9.79 16.56
CA SER A 473 26.92 -10.65 17.07
C SER A 473 25.61 -10.46 16.28
N LEU A 474 25.24 -9.23 15.88
CA LEU A 474 24.10 -9.03 14.98
C LEU A 474 24.27 -9.81 13.66
N LEU A 475 25.42 -9.66 13.00
CA LEU A 475 25.73 -10.36 11.75
C LEU A 475 25.75 -11.89 11.91
N HIS A 476 26.04 -12.39 13.11
CA HIS A 476 26.08 -13.81 13.40
C HIS A 476 24.69 -14.40 13.67
N PHE A 477 23.86 -13.73 14.46
CA PHE A 477 22.57 -14.30 14.91
C PHE A 477 21.36 -13.88 14.06
N PHE A 478 21.47 -12.81 13.26
CA PHE A 478 20.36 -12.30 12.47
C PHE A 478 20.59 -12.54 10.98
N ASP A 479 19.50 -12.74 10.24
CA ASP A 479 19.56 -13.02 8.81
C ASP A 479 19.18 -11.81 7.96
N ILE A 480 18.35 -10.92 8.51
CA ILE A 480 17.73 -9.84 7.75
C ILE A 480 17.67 -8.55 8.59
N ILE A 481 17.98 -7.42 7.96
CA ILE A 481 17.53 -6.10 8.39
C ILE A 481 16.42 -5.65 7.44
N TYR A 482 15.26 -5.32 7.98
CA TYR A 482 14.20 -4.65 7.25
C TYR A 482 14.34 -3.15 7.43
N ILE A 483 14.34 -2.42 6.32
CA ILE A 483 14.41 -0.95 6.31
C ILE A 483 13.18 -0.41 5.61
N ASN A 484 12.52 0.57 6.21
CA ASN A 484 11.56 1.41 5.52
C ASN A 484 12.14 2.81 5.40
N TRP A 485 12.30 3.28 4.17
CA TRP A 485 12.94 4.54 3.84
C TRP A 485 11.93 5.68 3.77
N ASN A 486 12.30 6.83 4.33
CA ASN A 486 11.52 8.04 4.26
C ASN A 486 11.36 8.49 2.79
N PRO A 487 10.13 8.54 2.25
CA PRO A 487 9.91 8.97 0.87
C PRO A 487 10.41 10.38 0.59
N ASN A 488 10.47 11.24 1.61
CA ASN A 488 10.92 12.63 1.48
C ASN A 488 12.45 12.77 1.26
N MET A 489 13.20 11.67 1.19
CA MET A 489 14.56 11.69 0.64
C MET A 489 14.57 11.98 -0.87
N PHE A 490 13.42 11.83 -1.53
CA PHE A 490 13.23 12.11 -2.94
C PHE A 490 12.51 13.45 -3.14
N THR A 491 12.48 13.92 -4.39
CA THR A 491 11.80 15.16 -4.77
C THR A 491 10.55 14.89 -5.59
N TYR A 492 10.57 13.83 -6.41
CA TYR A 492 9.53 13.51 -7.37
C TYR A 492 8.94 12.13 -7.11
N THR A 493 7.65 11.96 -7.36
CA THR A 493 7.00 10.66 -7.36
C THR A 493 5.87 10.58 -8.38
N TYR A 494 5.55 9.36 -8.79
CA TYR A 494 4.37 9.04 -9.59
C TYR A 494 4.02 7.57 -9.42
N THR A 495 2.73 7.24 -9.48
CA THR A 495 2.22 5.87 -9.33
C THR A 495 1.25 5.55 -10.44
N ILE A 496 1.31 4.33 -10.94
CA ILE A 496 0.32 3.76 -11.85
C ILE A 496 -0.29 2.52 -11.16
N HIS A 497 -1.61 2.36 -11.24
CA HIS A 497 -2.32 1.18 -10.76
C HIS A 497 -2.83 0.33 -11.94
N GLU A 498 -2.46 -0.94 -11.99
CA GLU A 498 -2.68 -1.77 -13.17
C GLU A 498 -3.12 -3.20 -12.86
N GLU A 499 -3.71 -3.84 -13.87
CA GLU A 499 -4.12 -5.24 -13.87
C GLU A 499 -3.29 -6.01 -14.91
N TRP A 500 -2.78 -7.17 -14.52
CA TRP A 500 -2.23 -8.16 -15.44
C TRP A 500 -3.08 -9.42 -15.40
N SER A 501 -3.96 -9.55 -16.39
CA SER A 501 -4.97 -10.61 -16.46
C SER A 501 -4.33 -11.99 -16.71
N ALA A 502 -4.89 -13.04 -16.09
CA ALA A 502 -4.38 -14.42 -16.13
C ALA A 502 -4.12 -14.95 -17.56
N GLY A 503 -4.95 -14.57 -18.54
CA GLY A 503 -4.85 -15.02 -19.93
C GLY A 503 -3.83 -14.29 -20.82
N VAL A 504 -3.11 -13.29 -20.30
CA VAL A 504 -2.14 -12.49 -21.06
C VAL A 504 -0.71 -12.86 -20.69
N GLY A 505 0.11 -13.12 -21.72
CA GLY A 505 1.53 -13.41 -21.60
C GLY A 505 1.86 -14.86 -21.25
N PRO A 506 3.15 -15.20 -21.25
CA PRO A 506 3.60 -16.56 -20.99
C PRO A 506 3.36 -16.94 -19.53
N ALA A 507 3.10 -18.22 -19.29
CA ALA A 507 3.03 -18.76 -17.92
C ALA A 507 4.38 -18.67 -17.21
N LYS A 508 5.48 -18.76 -17.97
CA LYS A 508 6.88 -18.65 -17.51
C LYS A 508 7.67 -17.78 -18.47
N ASP A 509 8.51 -16.92 -17.92
CA ASP A 509 9.38 -16.01 -18.69
C ASP A 509 10.60 -16.72 -19.33
N SER A 510 10.50 -18.03 -19.64
CA SER A 510 11.64 -18.84 -20.11
C SER A 510 12.10 -18.47 -21.52
N PHE A 511 11.18 -18.06 -22.40
CA PHE A 511 11.47 -17.78 -23.81
C PHE A 511 11.18 -16.34 -24.22
N THR A 512 10.16 -15.73 -23.62
CA THR A 512 9.74 -14.37 -23.95
C THR A 512 9.18 -13.67 -22.71
N VAL A 513 9.29 -12.35 -22.69
CA VAL A 513 8.61 -11.41 -21.78
C VAL A 513 7.85 -10.34 -22.57
N GLY A 514 7.74 -10.52 -23.89
CA GLY A 514 7.19 -9.53 -24.82
C GLY A 514 5.74 -9.15 -24.54
N GLU A 515 4.97 -10.07 -23.95
CA GLU A 515 3.57 -9.89 -23.59
C GLU A 515 3.37 -9.44 -22.12
N ASN A 516 4.43 -9.43 -21.32
CA ASN A 516 4.34 -8.95 -19.94
C ASN A 516 4.07 -7.44 -19.93
N PRO A 517 3.50 -6.88 -18.85
CA PRO A 517 3.37 -5.44 -18.72
C PRO A 517 4.74 -4.76 -18.75
N GLN A 518 4.90 -3.78 -19.66
CA GLN A 518 6.13 -3.01 -19.78
C GLN A 518 5.86 -1.52 -19.69
N TYR A 519 6.80 -0.79 -19.10
CA TYR A 519 6.70 0.64 -18.89
C TYR A 519 8.01 1.32 -19.30
N ARG A 520 7.89 2.49 -19.92
CA ARG A 520 9.03 3.36 -20.18
C ARG A 520 9.20 4.31 -19.00
N LEU A 521 10.37 4.27 -18.37
CA LEU A 521 10.80 5.25 -17.38
C LEU A 521 11.88 6.14 -18.00
N LYS A 522 11.54 7.40 -18.28
CA LYS A 522 12.46 8.37 -18.87
C LYS A 522 12.76 9.48 -17.88
N MET A 523 14.01 9.54 -17.45
CA MET A 523 14.56 10.63 -16.63
C MET A 523 14.87 11.84 -17.51
N SER A 524 14.86 13.05 -16.94
CA SER A 524 15.29 14.25 -17.67
C SER A 524 16.74 14.13 -18.15
N SER A 525 17.01 14.59 -19.38
CA SER A 525 18.29 14.39 -20.07
C SER A 525 19.47 15.18 -19.48
N ASP A 526 19.19 16.25 -18.75
CA ASP A 526 20.14 17.11 -18.04
C ASP A 526 20.67 16.48 -16.73
N VAL A 527 20.02 15.43 -16.23
CA VAL A 527 20.33 14.80 -14.95
C VAL A 527 21.48 13.81 -15.12
N LYS A 528 22.68 14.17 -14.66
CA LYS A 528 23.85 13.27 -14.70
C LYS A 528 23.96 12.35 -13.48
N THR A 529 23.55 12.81 -12.31
CA THR A 529 23.62 12.05 -11.05
C THR A 529 22.27 12.08 -10.35
N GLY A 530 22.04 11.11 -9.47
CA GLY A 530 20.78 11.01 -8.73
C GLY A 530 20.33 9.56 -8.58
N ALA A 531 19.13 9.40 -8.04
CA ALA A 531 18.53 8.09 -7.82
C ALA A 531 17.09 8.06 -8.35
N ALA A 532 16.73 6.92 -8.95
CA ALA A 532 15.35 6.57 -9.27
C ALA A 532 15.05 5.20 -8.67
N TRP A 533 14.13 5.16 -7.71
CA TRP A 533 13.70 3.95 -7.05
C TRP A 533 12.32 3.57 -7.54
N VAL A 534 12.13 2.31 -7.89
CA VAL A 534 10.90 1.80 -8.46
C VAL A 534 10.37 0.71 -7.54
N LEU A 535 9.24 0.99 -6.90
CA LEU A 535 8.54 0.08 -6.01
C LEU A 535 7.37 -0.57 -6.76
N LEU A 536 7.47 -1.88 -6.96
CA LEU A 536 6.37 -2.72 -7.41
C LEU A 536 5.64 -3.25 -6.16
N THR A 537 4.35 -2.93 -6.06
CA THR A 537 3.46 -3.40 -4.99
C THR A 537 2.35 -4.24 -5.58
N ARG A 538 2.38 -5.55 -5.37
CA ARG A 538 1.25 -6.45 -5.65
C ARG A 538 0.13 -6.13 -4.67
N HIS A 539 -1.11 -6.09 -5.17
CA HIS A 539 -2.28 -5.87 -4.34
C HIS A 539 -2.73 -7.20 -3.75
N ILE A 540 -3.11 -7.15 -2.48
CA ILE A 540 -3.66 -8.27 -1.74
C ILE A 540 -5.18 -8.14 -1.78
N THR A 541 -5.87 -9.16 -2.26
CA THR A 541 -7.35 -9.28 -2.25
C THR A 541 -7.82 -10.50 -1.45
N ASP A 542 -6.93 -11.47 -1.25
CA ASP A 542 -7.13 -12.68 -0.47
C ASP A 542 -5.95 -12.84 0.49
N ILE A 543 -6.22 -12.94 1.78
CA ILE A 543 -5.18 -13.12 2.79
C ILE A 543 -4.59 -14.51 2.81
N GLU A 544 -5.26 -15.54 2.29
CA GLU A 544 -4.69 -16.89 2.28
C GLU A 544 -3.50 -16.93 1.31
N ASP A 545 -3.57 -16.17 0.22
CA ASP A 545 -2.41 -15.91 -0.63
C ASP A 545 -1.31 -15.15 0.11
N PHE A 546 -1.65 -14.14 0.92
CA PHE A 546 -0.68 -13.40 1.74
C PHE A 546 -0.06 -14.26 2.86
N LYS A 547 -0.82 -15.18 3.44
CA LYS A 547 -0.42 -16.06 4.55
C LYS A 547 0.59 -17.10 4.08
N TYR A 548 0.41 -17.63 2.87
CA TYR A 548 1.27 -18.67 2.31
C TYR A 548 2.26 -18.16 1.25
N ASN A 549 2.15 -16.89 0.83
CA ASN A 549 3.04 -16.22 -0.10
C ASN A 549 3.31 -17.05 -1.37
N LYS A 550 2.24 -17.44 -2.07
CA LYS A 550 2.31 -18.35 -3.21
C LYS A 550 2.85 -17.68 -4.48
N GLU A 551 2.64 -16.37 -4.60
CA GLU A 551 2.96 -15.60 -5.80
C GLU A 551 4.31 -14.89 -5.70
N TYR A 552 5.20 -15.15 -6.67
CA TYR A 552 6.54 -14.57 -6.74
C TYR A 552 6.63 -13.50 -7.83
N ILE A 553 6.77 -12.24 -7.42
CA ILE A 553 6.88 -11.10 -8.34
C ILE A 553 8.33 -10.60 -8.44
N THR A 554 8.64 -9.97 -9.57
CA THR A 554 9.87 -9.23 -9.78
C THR A 554 9.69 -8.15 -10.85
N MET A 555 10.72 -7.35 -11.04
CA MET A 555 10.81 -6.41 -12.14
C MET A 555 12.21 -6.45 -12.75
N LEU A 556 12.26 -6.52 -14.07
CA LEU A 556 13.49 -6.43 -14.86
C LEU A 556 13.61 -5.01 -15.43
N ILE A 557 14.80 -4.45 -15.42
CA ILE A 557 15.05 -3.09 -15.93
C ILE A 557 16.12 -3.13 -17.02
N TYR A 558 15.83 -2.48 -18.14
CA TYR A 558 16.70 -2.44 -19.32
C TYR A 558 17.00 -0.99 -19.70
N ALA A 559 18.26 -0.70 -20.06
CA ALA A 559 18.66 0.59 -20.62
C ALA A 559 18.58 0.58 -22.16
N ASN A 560 17.38 0.38 -22.71
CA ASN A 560 17.15 0.14 -24.14
C ASN A 560 16.28 1.23 -24.82
N LYS A 561 16.29 2.46 -24.29
CA LYS A 561 15.56 3.62 -24.83
C LYS A 561 14.03 3.47 -24.83
N GLY A 562 13.49 2.71 -23.89
CA GLY A 562 12.04 2.52 -23.76
C GLY A 562 11.42 1.63 -24.84
N LYS A 563 12.23 0.84 -25.56
CA LYS A 563 11.74 -0.12 -26.56
C LYS A 563 11.20 -1.37 -25.88
N ARG A 564 10.19 -2.01 -26.49
CA ARG A 564 9.66 -3.29 -26.02
C ARG A 564 10.78 -4.33 -25.96
N VAL A 565 10.83 -5.09 -24.87
CA VAL A 565 11.76 -6.21 -24.69
C VAL A 565 11.01 -7.50 -24.92
N TYR A 566 11.52 -8.34 -25.82
CA TYR A 566 10.91 -9.64 -26.09
C TYR A 566 11.64 -10.76 -25.38
N TYR A 567 12.98 -10.76 -25.41
CA TYR A 567 13.77 -11.79 -24.75
C TYR A 567 14.23 -11.30 -23.36
N PRO A 568 14.11 -12.13 -22.31
CA PRO A 568 14.42 -11.72 -20.93
C PRO A 568 15.87 -11.26 -20.72
N TYR A 569 16.81 -11.81 -21.48
CA TYR A 569 18.25 -11.55 -21.33
C TYR A 569 18.87 -10.93 -22.58
N GLU A 570 18.05 -10.43 -23.51
CA GLU A 570 18.54 -9.78 -24.73
C GLU A 570 17.67 -8.55 -25.08
N PRO A 571 18.18 -7.33 -24.86
CA PRO A 571 19.50 -7.02 -24.28
C PRO A 571 19.61 -7.44 -22.81
N GLU A 572 20.84 -7.52 -22.30
CA GLU A 572 21.06 -7.82 -20.88
C GLU A 572 20.39 -6.75 -19.98
N PRO A 573 19.61 -7.16 -18.95
CA PRO A 573 19.01 -6.22 -18.03
C PRO A 573 20.08 -5.52 -17.18
N VAL A 574 19.91 -4.21 -16.95
CA VAL A 574 20.76 -3.47 -15.99
C VAL A 574 20.41 -3.82 -14.54
N ILE A 575 19.18 -4.28 -14.30
CA ILE A 575 18.74 -4.85 -13.03
C ILE A 575 17.94 -6.11 -13.36
N ASP A 576 18.50 -7.28 -13.03
CA ASP A 576 17.81 -8.57 -13.04
C ASP A 576 17.24 -8.84 -11.64
N GLY A 577 15.96 -8.52 -11.47
CA GLY A 577 15.33 -8.59 -10.16
C GLY A 577 15.14 -10.02 -9.66
N ALA A 578 15.55 -10.28 -8.40
CA ALA A 578 15.23 -11.52 -7.73
C ALA A 578 13.71 -11.68 -7.58
N ARG A 579 13.21 -12.86 -7.95
CA ARG A 579 11.81 -13.24 -7.76
C ARG A 579 11.56 -13.49 -6.28
N ILE A 580 10.70 -12.68 -5.68
CA ILE A 580 10.39 -12.74 -4.25
C ILE A 580 8.89 -12.91 -4.05
N ASN A 581 8.55 -13.62 -2.98
CA ASN A 581 7.17 -13.87 -2.57
C ASN A 581 6.65 -12.82 -1.57
N SER A 582 7.25 -11.64 -1.55
CA SER A 582 6.78 -10.48 -0.81
C SER A 582 5.88 -9.63 -1.72
N PRO A 583 4.82 -8.98 -1.19
CA PRO A 583 3.98 -8.09 -1.99
C PRO A 583 4.74 -6.86 -2.50
N HIS A 584 5.91 -6.54 -1.93
CA HIS A 584 6.73 -5.40 -2.31
C HIS A 584 8.08 -5.84 -2.86
N TYR A 585 8.40 -5.38 -4.07
CA TYR A 585 9.71 -5.47 -4.70
C TYR A 585 10.24 -4.08 -5.02
N LEU A 586 11.46 -3.77 -4.57
CA LEU A 586 12.10 -2.47 -4.77
C LEU A 586 13.34 -2.62 -5.68
N ALA A 587 13.33 -1.92 -6.81
CA ALA A 587 14.51 -1.72 -7.63
C ALA A 587 15.10 -0.32 -7.41
N LYS A 588 16.43 -0.23 -7.32
CA LYS A 588 17.15 1.03 -7.09
C LYS A 588 18.10 1.31 -8.26
N ILE A 589 17.79 2.34 -9.05
CA ILE A 589 18.63 2.79 -10.15
C ILE A 589 19.53 3.92 -9.63
N ASN A 590 20.84 3.69 -9.60
CA ASN A 590 21.83 4.75 -9.39
C ASN A 590 22.18 5.36 -10.76
N LEU A 591 21.76 6.61 -10.98
CA LEU A 591 21.95 7.28 -12.28
C LEU A 591 23.42 7.61 -12.57
N ALA A 592 24.28 7.60 -11.54
CA ALA A 592 25.73 7.76 -11.72
C ALA A 592 26.39 6.49 -12.28
N GLU A 593 25.84 5.31 -11.98
CA GLU A 593 26.40 4.01 -12.36
C GLU A 593 25.80 3.48 -13.66
N VAL A 594 24.50 3.71 -13.88
CA VAL A 594 23.79 3.19 -15.06
C VAL A 594 23.87 4.19 -16.22
N LYS A 595 24.36 3.72 -17.37
CA LYS A 595 24.40 4.49 -18.62
C LYS A 595 22.98 4.62 -19.21
N GLY A 596 22.62 5.83 -19.62
CA GLY A 596 21.31 6.13 -20.23
C GLY A 596 20.30 6.70 -19.25
N ARG A 597 19.24 7.33 -19.79
CA ARG A 597 18.19 8.02 -19.01
C ARG A 597 16.79 7.59 -19.43
N ASP A 598 16.71 6.47 -20.13
CA ASP A 598 15.50 6.01 -20.80
C ASP A 598 15.45 4.50 -20.74
N PHE A 599 14.63 4.02 -19.80
CA PHE A 599 14.61 2.63 -19.34
C PHE A 599 13.30 1.97 -19.72
N THR A 600 13.35 0.65 -19.91
CA THR A 600 12.18 -0.22 -19.96
C THR A 600 12.10 -1.02 -18.67
N LEU A 601 10.95 -0.95 -18.01
CA LEU A 601 10.59 -1.72 -16.83
C LEU A 601 9.68 -2.85 -17.28
N VAL A 602 10.06 -4.10 -17.03
CA VAL A 602 9.23 -5.28 -17.35
C VAL A 602 8.79 -5.91 -16.04
N ILE A 603 7.47 -5.95 -15.82
CA ILE A 603 6.92 -6.68 -14.68
C ILE A 603 6.99 -8.17 -14.99
N SER A 604 7.43 -8.98 -14.03
CA SER A 604 7.71 -10.40 -14.24
C SER A 604 7.25 -11.21 -13.03
N GLN A 605 6.96 -12.49 -13.26
CA GLN A 605 6.50 -13.45 -12.26
C GLN A 605 7.21 -14.79 -12.46
N TYR A 606 7.36 -15.60 -11.41
CA TYR A 606 7.96 -16.94 -11.57
C TYR A 606 7.04 -17.86 -12.38
N GLU A 607 5.78 -17.97 -11.94
CA GLU A 607 4.72 -18.72 -12.61
C GLU A 607 3.44 -17.92 -12.50
N LYS A 608 2.84 -17.58 -13.65
CA LYS A 608 1.60 -16.82 -13.66
C LYS A 608 0.40 -17.76 -13.84
N THR A 609 -0.42 -17.84 -12.80
CA THR A 609 -1.63 -18.68 -12.78
C THR A 609 -2.92 -17.88 -12.60
N THR A 610 -2.83 -16.66 -12.07
CA THR A 610 -3.98 -15.81 -11.71
C THR A 610 -3.85 -14.41 -12.29
N THR A 611 -4.97 -13.66 -12.26
CA THR A 611 -4.96 -12.22 -12.54
C THR A 611 -4.35 -11.52 -11.35
N ILE A 612 -3.34 -10.68 -11.60
CA ILE A 612 -2.71 -9.89 -10.54
C ILE A 612 -3.04 -8.41 -10.71
N TYR A 613 -3.25 -7.74 -9.59
CA TYR A 613 -3.38 -6.29 -9.51
C TYR A 613 -2.13 -5.73 -8.83
N TYR A 614 -1.63 -4.60 -9.29
CA TYR A 614 -0.42 -4.01 -8.73
C TYR A 614 -0.37 -2.49 -8.87
N SER A 615 0.52 -1.89 -8.08
CA SER A 615 0.94 -0.50 -8.21
C SER A 615 2.41 -0.47 -8.60
N LEU A 616 2.75 0.36 -9.58
CA LEU A 616 4.12 0.69 -9.93
C LEU A 616 4.39 2.14 -9.53
N ARG A 617 5.20 2.34 -8.49
CA ARG A 617 5.52 3.67 -7.95
C ARG A 617 6.99 3.99 -8.15
N VAL A 618 7.27 5.19 -8.66
CA VAL A 618 8.64 5.69 -8.81
C VAL A 618 8.86 6.82 -7.81
N TYR A 619 10.04 6.82 -7.19
CA TYR A 619 10.57 7.90 -6.36
C TYR A 619 11.89 8.35 -6.97
N ALA A 620 12.06 9.65 -7.22
CA ALA A 620 13.25 10.14 -7.89
C ALA A 620 13.74 11.47 -7.33
N THR A 621 15.06 11.68 -7.37
CA THR A 621 15.69 12.95 -7.01
C THR A 621 15.48 14.03 -8.07
N SER A 622 15.08 13.63 -9.29
CA SER A 622 14.94 14.49 -10.46
C SER A 622 13.65 14.18 -11.23
N PRO A 623 13.13 15.11 -12.05
CA PRO A 623 11.91 14.87 -12.81
C PRO A 623 12.06 13.67 -13.75
N PHE A 624 10.95 12.97 -13.94
CA PHE A 624 10.87 11.83 -14.84
C PHE A 624 9.49 11.74 -15.47
N THR A 625 9.36 10.86 -16.46
CA THR A 625 8.10 10.41 -17.03
C THR A 625 8.03 8.89 -16.94
N LEU A 626 6.86 8.37 -16.58
CA LEU A 626 6.57 6.95 -16.55
C LEU A 626 5.31 6.71 -17.35
N THR A 627 5.41 5.89 -18.40
CA THR A 627 4.29 5.60 -19.29
C THR A 627 4.24 4.11 -19.64
N PRO A 628 3.07 3.48 -19.72
CA PRO A 628 2.95 2.14 -20.28
C PRO A 628 3.50 2.08 -21.70
N ILE A 629 4.20 0.99 -22.05
CA ILE A 629 4.57 0.68 -23.43
C ILE A 629 3.37 -0.07 -24.03
N ILE A 630 2.68 0.59 -24.97
CA ILE A 630 1.51 0.04 -25.65
C ILE A 630 1.97 -0.67 -26.92
N ASP A 631 1.35 -1.82 -27.24
CA ASP A 631 1.56 -2.49 -28.52
C ASP A 631 1.01 -1.59 -29.66
N PRO A 632 1.85 -1.11 -30.60
CA PRO A 632 1.42 -0.19 -31.65
C PRO A 632 0.64 -0.89 -32.78
N TYR A 633 0.66 -2.23 -32.84
CA TYR A 633 0.10 -2.98 -33.95
C TYR A 633 -1.41 -3.16 -33.78
N LYS A 634 -2.18 -2.74 -34.79
CA LYS A 634 -3.65 -2.76 -34.77
C LYS A 634 -4.24 -3.92 -35.56
N TYR A 635 -3.49 -4.44 -36.52
CA TYR A 635 -3.90 -5.53 -37.40
C TYR A 635 -3.06 -6.75 -37.05
N ILE A 636 -3.73 -7.88 -36.80
CA ILE A 636 -3.08 -9.11 -36.34
C ILE A 636 -3.67 -10.27 -37.15
N GLU A 637 -2.81 -10.99 -37.86
CA GLU A 637 -3.14 -12.28 -38.47
C GLU A 637 -2.40 -13.38 -37.74
N LYS A 638 -3.06 -14.52 -37.56
CA LYS A 638 -2.52 -15.68 -36.84
C LYS A 638 -2.71 -16.95 -37.65
N VAL A 639 -1.64 -17.73 -37.76
CA VAL A 639 -1.68 -19.13 -38.16
C VAL A 639 -1.57 -19.96 -36.89
N ILE A 640 -2.59 -20.79 -36.63
CA ILE A 640 -2.71 -21.55 -35.37
C ILE A 640 -2.49 -23.05 -35.54
N ASP A 641 -2.39 -23.51 -36.79
CA ASP A 641 -2.32 -24.90 -37.22
C ASP A 641 -1.07 -25.18 -38.09
N GLY A 642 -0.07 -24.30 -38.03
CA GLY A 642 1.18 -24.47 -38.77
C GLY A 642 1.95 -25.71 -38.33
N GLU A 643 2.52 -26.45 -39.29
CA GLU A 643 3.36 -27.61 -39.01
C GLU A 643 4.54 -27.76 -39.99
N TRP A 644 5.68 -28.20 -39.45
CA TRP A 644 6.75 -28.82 -40.23
C TRP A 644 6.55 -30.33 -40.15
N LYS A 645 6.24 -30.98 -41.27
CA LYS A 645 5.93 -32.41 -41.33
C LYS A 645 6.33 -33.02 -42.66
N GLY A 646 7.01 -34.17 -42.62
CA GLY A 646 7.49 -34.87 -43.81
C GLY A 646 8.36 -33.95 -44.68
N LEU A 647 7.93 -33.74 -45.92
CA LEU A 647 8.68 -32.90 -46.87
C LEU A 647 8.75 -31.43 -46.45
N THR A 648 7.76 -30.91 -45.71
CA THR A 648 7.76 -29.50 -45.28
C THR A 648 8.71 -29.22 -44.12
N ALA A 649 9.31 -30.25 -43.50
CA ALA A 649 10.40 -30.09 -42.53
C ALA A 649 11.74 -29.85 -43.27
N GLY A 650 11.82 -28.72 -43.98
CA GLY A 650 12.89 -28.41 -44.93
C GLY A 650 14.21 -27.92 -44.32
N GLY A 651 14.19 -27.45 -43.07
CA GLY A 651 15.35 -26.91 -42.37
C GLY A 651 15.76 -25.50 -42.85
N CYS A 652 16.85 -24.96 -42.27
CA CYS A 652 17.33 -23.62 -42.58
C CYS A 652 18.05 -23.52 -43.95
N ARG A 653 18.42 -22.29 -44.36
CA ARG A 653 19.09 -22.01 -45.65
C ARG A 653 20.41 -22.75 -45.88
N ASN A 654 21.04 -23.26 -44.84
CA ASN A 654 22.22 -24.12 -44.97
C ASN A 654 21.91 -25.46 -45.68
N PHE A 655 20.63 -25.77 -45.88
CA PHE A 655 20.13 -26.97 -46.57
C PHE A 655 19.32 -26.58 -47.82
N PRO A 656 19.97 -26.04 -48.88
CA PRO A 656 19.27 -25.47 -50.04
C PRO A 656 18.38 -26.49 -50.77
N ALA A 657 18.75 -27.78 -50.75
CA ALA A 657 17.98 -28.85 -51.39
C ALA A 657 16.58 -29.08 -50.79
N SER A 658 16.36 -28.68 -49.52
CA SER A 658 15.10 -28.89 -48.81
C SER A 658 14.49 -27.60 -48.25
N TYR A 659 15.25 -26.51 -48.21
CA TYR A 659 14.81 -25.22 -47.68
C TYR A 659 13.52 -24.70 -48.34
N ASP A 660 13.42 -24.84 -49.66
CA ASP A 660 12.23 -24.42 -50.42
C ASP A 660 11.05 -25.36 -50.26
N ASN A 661 11.11 -26.38 -49.40
CA ASN A 661 9.94 -27.19 -49.03
C ASN A 661 9.23 -26.67 -47.77
N ASN A 662 9.87 -25.82 -46.95
CA ASN A 662 9.28 -25.29 -45.72
C ASN A 662 7.94 -24.56 -45.97
N PRO A 663 7.01 -24.52 -45.01
CA PRO A 663 5.77 -23.73 -45.13
C PRO A 663 6.06 -22.28 -45.53
N ASP A 664 5.25 -21.72 -46.40
CA ASP A 664 5.44 -20.38 -46.93
C ASP A 664 4.13 -19.59 -46.86
N TYR A 665 4.18 -18.40 -46.27
CA TYR A 665 3.02 -17.54 -46.05
C TYR A 665 3.25 -16.20 -46.73
N HIS A 666 2.33 -15.84 -47.62
CA HIS A 666 2.34 -14.57 -48.32
C HIS A 666 1.63 -13.50 -47.47
N LEU A 667 2.42 -12.56 -46.99
CA LEU A 667 1.99 -11.32 -46.36
C LEU A 667 1.77 -10.26 -47.45
N THR A 668 0.62 -9.61 -47.45
CA THR A 668 0.38 -8.39 -48.25
C THR A 668 0.06 -7.24 -47.31
N LEU A 669 0.87 -6.17 -47.36
CA LEU A 669 0.61 -4.91 -46.66
C LEU A 669 -0.14 -3.94 -47.55
N LYS A 670 -1.08 -3.17 -46.99
CA LYS A 670 -1.90 -2.17 -47.71
C LYS A 670 -1.41 -0.73 -47.51
N GLY A 671 -0.11 -0.58 -47.30
CA GLY A 671 0.56 0.71 -47.12
C GLY A 671 1.93 0.52 -46.44
N PRO A 672 2.77 1.56 -46.40
CA PRO A 672 4.01 1.52 -45.64
C PRO A 672 3.70 1.51 -44.13
N GLY A 673 4.33 0.61 -43.38
CA GLY A 673 4.07 0.48 -41.94
C GLY A 673 5.08 -0.39 -41.19
N SER A 674 5.01 -0.37 -39.86
CA SER A 674 5.83 -1.27 -39.04
C SER A 674 5.14 -2.63 -38.90
N ILE A 675 5.93 -3.70 -38.86
CA ILE A 675 5.46 -5.06 -38.63
C ILE A 675 6.22 -5.73 -37.47
N CYS A 676 5.55 -6.66 -36.80
CA CYS A 676 6.15 -7.60 -35.86
C CYS A 676 5.71 -9.02 -36.22
N ILE A 677 6.68 -9.90 -36.47
CA ILE A 677 6.44 -11.30 -36.78
C ILE A 677 6.94 -12.13 -35.61
N GLU A 678 6.04 -12.89 -34.99
CA GLU A 678 6.33 -13.81 -33.89
C GLU A 678 6.12 -15.26 -34.35
N LEU A 679 7.10 -16.12 -34.13
CA LEU A 679 6.99 -17.56 -34.34
C LEU A 679 7.18 -18.29 -33.02
N ARG A 680 6.23 -19.16 -32.67
CA ARG A 680 6.22 -19.96 -31.45
C ARG A 680 6.15 -21.44 -31.79
N ALA A 681 6.91 -22.26 -31.08
CA ALA A 681 6.88 -23.72 -31.19
C ALA A 681 7.20 -24.35 -29.82
N PRO A 682 7.06 -25.67 -29.66
CA PRO A 682 7.74 -26.40 -28.58
C PRO A 682 9.25 -26.06 -28.49
N PRO A 683 9.90 -26.26 -27.33
CA PRO A 683 11.31 -25.90 -27.14
C PRO A 683 12.30 -26.60 -28.08
N ILE A 684 11.89 -27.75 -28.63
CA ILE A 684 12.63 -28.52 -29.63
C ILE A 684 11.64 -28.78 -30.78
N PRO A 685 12.02 -28.51 -32.04
CA PRO A 685 13.33 -28.05 -32.52
C PRO A 685 13.60 -26.56 -32.29
N LYS A 686 14.85 -26.12 -32.57
CA LYS A 686 15.15 -24.68 -32.65
C LYS A 686 14.57 -24.12 -33.94
N ILE A 687 13.94 -22.95 -33.84
CA ILE A 687 13.15 -22.34 -34.91
C ILE A 687 13.71 -20.99 -35.35
N GLY A 688 13.40 -20.62 -36.59
CA GLY A 688 13.70 -19.34 -37.21
C GLY A 688 12.70 -19.05 -38.32
N PHE A 689 12.81 -17.88 -38.96
CA PHE A 689 12.10 -17.62 -40.19
C PHE A 689 12.81 -16.58 -41.05
N ASP A 690 12.54 -16.64 -42.35
CA ASP A 690 13.01 -15.70 -43.35
C ASP A 690 11.84 -14.91 -43.95
N VAL A 691 12.09 -13.65 -44.32
CA VAL A 691 11.12 -12.77 -44.98
C VAL A 691 11.74 -12.20 -46.26
N VAL A 692 11.09 -12.44 -47.40
CA VAL A 692 11.59 -12.08 -48.73
C VAL A 692 10.51 -11.31 -49.51
N PRO A 693 10.83 -10.15 -50.12
CA PRO A 693 9.90 -9.47 -51.02
C PRO A 693 9.56 -10.33 -52.26
N LEU A 694 8.28 -10.46 -52.59
CA LEU A 694 7.81 -11.22 -53.75
C LEU A 694 7.96 -10.43 -55.06
N ASN A 695 7.82 -9.11 -55.02
CA ASN A 695 7.97 -8.21 -56.18
C ASN A 695 9.05 -7.15 -55.87
N PRO A 696 10.35 -7.48 -55.96
CA PRO A 696 11.41 -6.54 -55.62
C PRO A 696 11.62 -5.49 -56.73
N GLU A 697 11.44 -4.21 -56.40
CA GLU A 697 12.02 -3.10 -57.19
C GLU A 697 13.38 -2.72 -56.59
N GLY A 698 14.43 -3.49 -56.90
CA GLY A 698 15.80 -3.24 -56.42
C GLY A 698 16.46 -4.42 -55.70
N PRO A 699 17.64 -4.23 -55.06
CA PRO A 699 18.36 -5.30 -54.37
C PRO A 699 17.50 -5.91 -53.26
N GLN A 700 17.34 -7.25 -53.27
CA GLN A 700 16.59 -7.96 -52.23
C GLN A 700 17.31 -7.87 -50.88
N GLN A 701 16.78 -7.06 -49.97
CA GLN A 701 17.17 -7.17 -48.57
C GLN A 701 16.40 -8.33 -47.95
N LEU A 702 17.07 -9.47 -47.79
CA LEU A 702 16.57 -10.57 -46.98
C LEU A 702 16.46 -10.12 -45.53
N LEU A 703 15.29 -10.31 -44.93
CA LEU A 703 15.08 -10.13 -43.50
C LEU A 703 14.92 -11.51 -42.86
N HIS A 704 15.35 -11.67 -41.61
CA HIS A 704 15.26 -12.93 -40.90
C HIS A 704 15.14 -12.71 -39.39
N SER A 705 14.62 -13.70 -38.66
CA SER A 705 14.42 -13.64 -37.21
C SER A 705 15.71 -13.55 -36.38
N GLY A 706 16.87 -13.74 -37.00
CA GLY A 706 18.18 -13.81 -36.34
C GLY A 706 18.55 -15.25 -36.00
N ASP A 707 19.27 -15.44 -34.89
CA ASP A 707 19.69 -16.77 -34.44
C ASP A 707 18.49 -17.72 -34.21
N TYR A 708 18.67 -18.99 -34.53
CA TYR A 708 17.66 -20.02 -34.27
C TYR A 708 17.56 -20.29 -32.76
N ARG A 709 16.35 -20.18 -32.21
CA ARG A 709 16.09 -20.27 -30.76
C ARG A 709 15.05 -21.33 -30.44
N ALA A 710 15.08 -21.78 -29.18
CA ALA A 710 14.05 -22.67 -28.64
C ALA A 710 12.77 -21.88 -28.36
N GLY A 711 11.62 -22.41 -28.74
CA GLY A 711 10.32 -21.96 -28.25
C GLY A 711 9.74 -20.69 -28.88
N PHE A 712 10.56 -19.65 -29.07
CA PHE A 712 10.10 -18.33 -29.53
C PHE A 712 11.18 -17.57 -30.31
N VAL A 713 10.80 -16.99 -31.44
CA VAL A 713 11.59 -15.97 -32.16
C VAL A 713 10.69 -14.82 -32.62
N VAL A 714 11.26 -13.62 -32.71
CA VAL A 714 10.55 -12.41 -33.14
C VAL A 714 11.42 -11.55 -34.07
N LEU A 715 10.78 -10.88 -35.03
CA LEU A 715 11.36 -9.84 -35.88
C LEU A 715 10.46 -8.61 -35.85
N GLU A 716 11.01 -7.46 -35.49
CA GLU A 716 10.37 -6.15 -35.68
C GLU A 716 11.03 -5.41 -36.85
N VAL A 717 10.20 -4.89 -37.75
CA VAL A 717 10.67 -4.10 -38.90
C VAL A 717 9.89 -2.81 -38.93
N ASP A 718 10.61 -1.69 -38.79
CA ASP A 718 10.03 -0.36 -38.91
C ASP A 718 9.98 0.10 -40.36
N ASN A 719 8.89 0.78 -40.74
CA ASN A 719 8.71 1.39 -42.06
C ASN A 719 8.90 0.40 -43.23
N LEU A 720 8.38 -0.83 -43.11
CA LEU A 720 8.36 -1.77 -44.21
C LEU A 720 7.49 -1.20 -45.35
N PRO A 721 7.97 -1.17 -46.60
CA PRO A 721 7.19 -0.66 -47.73
C PRO A 721 5.87 -1.40 -47.93
N GLU A 722 4.95 -0.76 -48.65
CA GLU A 722 3.80 -1.45 -49.19
C GLU A 722 4.26 -2.53 -50.17
N GLY A 723 3.66 -3.72 -50.12
CA GLY A 723 4.02 -4.81 -51.02
C GLY A 723 3.59 -6.17 -50.52
N SER A 724 4.05 -7.19 -51.24
CA SER A 724 3.87 -8.59 -50.88
C SER A 724 5.19 -9.25 -50.52
N TYR A 725 5.20 -10.01 -49.43
CA TYR A 725 6.36 -10.64 -48.83
C TYR A 725 6.05 -12.11 -48.54
N SER A 726 7.01 -12.98 -48.80
CA SER A 726 6.99 -14.38 -48.36
C SER A 726 7.60 -14.45 -46.96
N ILE A 727 6.91 -15.09 -46.03
CA ILE A 727 7.38 -15.43 -44.69
C ILE A 727 7.52 -16.95 -44.63
N ARG A 728 8.73 -17.42 -44.38
CA ARG A 728 9.06 -18.85 -44.37
C ARG A 728 9.54 -19.29 -42.99
N PRO A 729 8.67 -19.87 -42.16
CA PRO A 729 9.06 -20.53 -40.92
C PRO A 729 9.94 -21.75 -41.17
N THR A 730 11.01 -21.89 -40.41
CA THR A 730 12.01 -22.96 -40.60
C THR A 730 12.44 -23.55 -39.25
N THR A 731 12.85 -24.82 -39.29
CA THR A 731 13.64 -25.45 -38.24
C THR A 731 15.13 -25.30 -38.52
N PHE A 732 15.99 -25.48 -37.52
CA PHE A 732 17.43 -25.38 -37.73
C PHE A 732 17.95 -26.50 -38.64
N LYS A 733 17.46 -27.74 -38.48
CA LYS A 733 17.83 -28.88 -39.31
C LYS A 733 16.63 -29.43 -40.09
N PRO A 734 16.84 -30.02 -41.28
CA PRO A 734 15.79 -30.72 -42.00
C PRO A 734 15.31 -31.95 -41.23
N LYS A 735 14.09 -32.41 -41.53
CA LYS A 735 13.39 -33.55 -40.89
C LYS A 735 13.03 -33.35 -39.42
N GLU A 736 13.24 -32.16 -38.87
CA GLU A 736 12.73 -31.81 -37.55
C GLU A 736 11.25 -31.44 -37.67
N GLU A 737 10.38 -32.29 -37.12
CA GLU A 737 8.94 -32.08 -37.18
C GLU A 737 8.41 -31.43 -35.90
N SER A 738 7.51 -30.48 -36.05
CA SER A 738 6.82 -29.84 -34.93
C SER A 738 5.66 -28.98 -35.43
N ARG A 739 4.72 -28.69 -34.54
CA ARG A 739 3.73 -27.62 -34.74
C ARG A 739 4.32 -26.26 -34.40
N PHE A 740 3.77 -25.22 -34.99
CA PHE A 740 4.09 -23.83 -34.69
C PHE A 740 2.87 -22.92 -34.78
N LEU A 741 3.00 -21.76 -34.13
CA LEU A 741 2.08 -20.62 -34.25
C LEU A 741 2.86 -19.47 -34.89
N LEU A 742 2.32 -18.89 -35.95
CA LEU A 742 2.87 -17.70 -36.59
C LEU A 742 1.90 -16.54 -36.37
N THR A 743 2.36 -15.46 -35.76
CA THR A 743 1.58 -14.23 -35.59
C THR A 743 2.25 -13.10 -36.34
N VAL A 744 1.53 -12.44 -37.24
CA VAL A 744 1.99 -11.25 -37.95
C VAL A 744 1.15 -10.07 -37.51
N LYS A 745 1.80 -9.06 -36.95
CA LYS A 745 1.20 -7.83 -36.47
C LYS A 745 1.64 -6.67 -37.34
N SER A 746 0.76 -5.71 -37.62
CA SER A 746 1.10 -4.49 -38.36
C SER A 746 0.35 -3.25 -37.87
N THR A 747 0.97 -2.09 -38.11
CA THR A 747 0.34 -0.77 -37.92
C THR A 747 -0.64 -0.42 -39.04
N VAL A 748 -0.59 -1.12 -40.18
CA VAL A 748 -1.45 -0.93 -41.36
C VAL A 748 -2.21 -2.22 -41.70
N PRO A 749 -3.33 -2.16 -42.46
CA PRO A 749 -4.05 -3.35 -42.84
C PRO A 749 -3.14 -4.35 -43.55
N LEU A 750 -3.26 -5.62 -43.16
CA LEU A 750 -2.46 -6.71 -43.69
C LEU A 750 -3.35 -7.90 -44.02
N THR A 751 -2.91 -8.75 -44.95
CA THR A 751 -3.49 -10.08 -45.16
C THR A 751 -2.38 -11.11 -45.19
N LEU A 752 -2.61 -12.25 -44.54
CA LEU A 752 -1.67 -13.38 -44.53
C LEU A 752 -2.36 -14.60 -45.14
N LYS A 753 -1.74 -15.21 -46.15
CA LYS A 753 -2.27 -16.42 -46.81
C LYS A 753 -1.17 -17.46 -46.94
N MET A 754 -1.48 -18.72 -46.65
CA MET A 754 -0.56 -19.81 -46.99
C MET A 754 -0.41 -19.88 -48.51
N ASN A 755 0.83 -20.00 -48.98
CA ASN A 755 1.11 -20.28 -50.37
C ASN A 755 0.97 -21.80 -50.59
N PRO A 756 -0.07 -22.27 -51.29
CA PRO A 756 -0.21 -23.69 -51.57
C PRO A 756 0.89 -24.11 -52.54
N LYS A 757 1.93 -24.77 -52.03
CA LYS A 757 2.89 -25.44 -52.91
C LYS A 757 2.17 -26.56 -53.64
N PRO A 758 2.43 -26.76 -54.95
CA PRO A 758 1.86 -27.90 -55.66
C PRO A 758 2.28 -29.18 -54.92
N ALA A 759 1.31 -30.03 -54.61
CA ALA A 759 1.58 -31.38 -54.12
C ALA A 759 2.45 -32.07 -55.18
N GLN A 760 3.76 -32.18 -54.92
CA GLN A 760 4.61 -33.02 -55.74
C GLN A 760 4.19 -34.46 -55.47
N THR A 761 3.75 -35.10 -56.55
CA THR A 761 3.14 -36.43 -56.61
C THR A 761 4.14 -37.52 -56.31
#